data_AF-A0A6P7GIH7-F1
#
_entry.id   AF-A0A6P7GIH7-F1
#
_cell.length_a   1.000
_cell.length_b   1.000
_cell.length_c   1.000
_cell.angle_alpha   90.00
_cell.angle_beta   90.00
_cell.angle_gamma   90.00
#
_symmetry.space_group_name_H-M   'P 1'
#
loop_
_entity.id
_entity.type
_entity.pdbx_description
1 polymer ?
#
loop_
_entity_poly.entity_id
_entity_poly.type
_entity_poly.pdbx_seq_one_letter_code
_entity_poly.pdbx_strand_id
1 'polypeptide(L)'
;MVMGSVKAQNPSQGLPYEKALHTLFALSAFKSYTNWKISNEVKSAGKFDDLGFESDEKCMWLQAKVQSGIKYTKDFMTVNPNKSDFSIAKYFLSSLTFKKSCKRTRNSLILCTAAEMKAADIMDEFGPKTKSIADDNLQKIFGPGTKKYKLKNQEDIADKLLKIIKQFQGSISNEETDKEKKQWKNLEINKEDIKLFICFFVVVKINLASIETLIKSKLSELNNCLKFKPSNYEYVKHHVEKWYYLKINKFVHMTEDYLMYILCGENNQIFLHRFVNLEIYFQKKTLYQFDSNIICVQPHDNIAMHLLKIFRSIQIEKGLYLEENTLCLMQKMENTLHKMKYIMQYEVICDMINTFRCCDKIKYLIVSFLSLSQDQAVKLLKEISEYMASRKNSNKKVFIIIKEHQFEMSEIPIQIFKDEIYFNSLDTETKQHIYAKKIQFQGEIVTFNNLITKNINTELNEYENEIDECLKEIIFSEDSYSIGSNMQAQSKREEVYVKRRLMANSGEFTEIEFFEKIEKKIVVVTGPPGAGKTTLLKQLVSLKKDQDSKFQKKVNSKLTWIINVDLKKSREFFRTDIKKTINNLLCHNENITPDSSYFEGKLIESIDKILIIDGIDEDCSEDIEELLKLLADLNSLQALNISLVIMGARDYDFILNRLRDLHGCELVTISPFSPYEQSFFLKKYLKQLLLGENTNNDLFKKITNFAPAFKDICSTPLSLEMVSKIFKNKISKGDSIGSFSKAFDNVTNIYDFYNRYLQVIKDEFLQDDKRFRIVFDRYYIESLKKFAAKNLFSNFPDLLGLLNVDANFEISEDILIIGLLKKSDEGYAFVHKTFEEYFAAELLWDRLYKQKHNHDLLLKVLDKVFLGGLYGLYFKFTYRGVLDFFEKILEINQNDISEVSIEYNSALTKVNWEKDISHLCDYNYFFIVKLILDNYTKSHDILKLNLFSVRLYHSFCI
;
A
#
# COMPACT_ATOMS: atom_id res chain seq x y z
N MET A 1 -63.34 -18.01 -10.85
CA MET A 1 -64.22 -19.13 -10.44
C MET A 1 -63.86 -20.36 -11.27
N VAL A 2 -63.08 -21.30 -10.72
CA VAL A 2 -63.08 -22.76 -10.96
C VAL A 2 -62.35 -23.36 -9.75
N MET A 3 -63.00 -24.31 -9.05
CA MET A 3 -62.54 -24.97 -7.83
C MET A 3 -61.59 -26.16 -8.10
N GLY A 4 -60.81 -26.53 -7.07
CA GLY A 4 -60.16 -27.85 -6.89
C GLY A 4 -58.63 -27.72 -6.78
N SER A 5 -57.93 -28.02 -5.69
CA SER A 5 -58.18 -28.93 -4.58
C SER A 5 -57.77 -28.31 -3.23
N VAL A 6 -58.50 -28.67 -2.19
CA VAL A 6 -58.28 -28.26 -0.80
C VAL A 6 -56.97 -28.88 -0.30
N LYS A 7 -55.87 -28.11 -0.26
CA LYS A 7 -54.73 -28.40 0.62
C LYS A 7 -55.13 -27.96 2.03
N ALA A 8 -55.32 -28.93 2.92
CA ALA A 8 -55.61 -28.70 4.33
C ALA A 8 -54.49 -27.86 4.98
N GLN A 9 -54.92 -26.90 5.79
CA GLN A 9 -54.11 -25.96 6.55
C GLN A 9 -53.28 -26.69 7.63
N ASN A 10 -51.96 -26.75 7.42
CA ASN A 10 -50.88 -26.64 8.42
C ASN A 10 -49.53 -26.94 7.72
N PRO A 11 -48.66 -25.96 7.42
CA PRO A 11 -47.34 -26.25 6.86
C PRO A 11 -46.39 -26.72 7.98
N SER A 12 -46.63 -27.92 8.51
CA SER A 12 -45.84 -28.55 9.57
C SER A 12 -44.52 -29.10 9.02
N GLN A 13 -43.42 -28.35 9.05
CA GLN A 13 -42.02 -28.78 8.79
C GLN A 13 -41.67 -29.57 7.50
N GLY A 14 -42.63 -30.09 6.72
CA GLY A 14 -42.41 -30.99 5.59
C GLY A 14 -41.88 -30.29 4.35
N LEU A 15 -42.46 -29.14 4.00
CA LEU A 15 -42.03 -28.37 2.84
C LEU A 15 -40.58 -27.83 2.98
N PRO A 16 -40.17 -27.25 4.13
CA PRO A 16 -38.75 -26.93 4.37
C PRO A 16 -37.83 -28.15 4.26
N TYR A 17 -38.28 -29.32 4.69
CA TYR A 17 -37.48 -30.55 4.63
C TYR A 17 -37.28 -31.05 3.20
N GLU A 18 -38.33 -31.04 2.37
CA GLU A 18 -38.22 -31.35 0.94
C GLU A 18 -37.24 -30.41 0.22
N LYS A 19 -37.35 -29.09 0.46
CA LYS A 19 -36.45 -28.08 -0.13
C LYS A 19 -34.98 -28.29 0.28
N ALA A 20 -34.75 -28.64 1.54
CA ALA A 20 -33.42 -28.95 2.05
C ALA A 20 -32.84 -30.20 1.37
N LEU A 21 -33.65 -31.25 1.15
CA LEU A 21 -33.24 -32.43 0.39
C LEU A 21 -32.87 -32.10 -1.06
N HIS A 22 -33.65 -31.26 -1.75
CA HIS A 22 -33.31 -30.81 -3.11
C HIS A 22 -31.94 -30.11 -3.15
N THR A 23 -31.69 -29.21 -2.19
CA THR A 23 -30.41 -28.50 -2.07
C THR A 23 -29.26 -29.48 -1.82
N LEU A 24 -29.43 -30.45 -0.91
CA LEU A 24 -28.42 -31.44 -0.60
C LEU A 24 -28.09 -32.33 -1.81
N PHE A 25 -29.11 -32.78 -2.55
CA PHE A 25 -28.90 -33.57 -3.77
C PHE A 25 -28.15 -32.77 -4.82
N ALA A 26 -28.52 -31.51 -5.07
CA ALA A 26 -27.87 -30.67 -6.06
C ALA A 26 -26.38 -30.47 -5.73
N LEU A 27 -26.06 -30.09 -4.49
CA LEU A 27 -24.67 -29.87 -4.05
C LEU A 27 -23.83 -31.16 -4.04
N SER A 28 -24.46 -32.29 -3.69
CA SER A 28 -23.77 -33.58 -3.71
C SER A 28 -23.53 -34.07 -5.13
N ALA A 29 -24.45 -33.75 -6.04
CA ALA A 29 -24.39 -34.15 -7.42
C ALA A 29 -23.23 -33.48 -8.17
N PHE A 30 -23.01 -32.20 -7.87
CA PHE A 30 -22.04 -31.32 -8.53
C PHE A 30 -20.66 -31.95 -8.78
N LYS A 31 -20.07 -32.66 -7.81
CA LYS A 31 -18.76 -33.32 -7.98
C LYS A 31 -18.82 -34.79 -8.34
N SER A 32 -19.97 -35.41 -8.14
CA SER A 32 -20.07 -36.85 -7.95
C SER A 32 -20.69 -37.59 -9.14
N TYR A 33 -21.36 -36.85 -10.04
CA TYR A 33 -22.12 -37.40 -11.16
C TYR A 33 -22.03 -36.46 -12.37
N THR A 34 -22.15 -37.02 -13.57
CA THR A 34 -22.21 -36.30 -14.84
C THR A 34 -23.64 -36.22 -15.37
N ASN A 35 -23.94 -35.18 -16.16
CA ASN A 35 -25.23 -34.96 -16.84
C ASN A 35 -26.46 -35.12 -15.93
N TRP A 36 -26.33 -34.68 -14.67
CA TRP A 36 -27.39 -34.87 -13.69
C TRP A 36 -28.47 -33.80 -13.82
N LYS A 37 -29.70 -34.18 -13.47
CA LYS A 37 -30.85 -33.28 -13.39
C LYS A 37 -31.75 -33.65 -12.21
N ILE A 38 -32.24 -32.63 -11.50
CA ILE A 38 -33.24 -32.79 -10.44
C ILE A 38 -34.57 -32.20 -10.89
N SER A 39 -35.64 -32.92 -10.57
CA SER A 39 -37.02 -32.54 -10.85
C SER A 39 -37.86 -32.53 -9.57
N ASN A 40 -38.75 -31.54 -9.45
CA ASN A 40 -39.75 -31.47 -8.39
C ASN A 40 -41.09 -32.06 -8.86
N GLU A 41 -41.85 -32.66 -7.93
CA GLU A 41 -43.22 -33.16 -8.16
C GLU A 41 -43.38 -34.02 -9.44
N VAL A 42 -42.57 -35.08 -9.57
CA VAL A 42 -42.64 -35.97 -10.73
C VAL A 42 -43.85 -36.90 -10.59
N LYS A 43 -45.02 -36.43 -11.02
CA LYS A 43 -46.31 -37.16 -10.91
C LYS A 43 -46.27 -38.58 -11.46
N SER A 44 -45.42 -38.86 -12.46
CA SER A 44 -45.23 -40.21 -13.00
C SER A 44 -44.51 -41.17 -12.05
N ALA A 45 -43.85 -40.67 -10.99
CA ALA A 45 -43.14 -41.42 -9.97
C ALA A 45 -44.04 -42.00 -8.85
N GLY A 46 -45.35 -41.73 -8.89
CA GLY A 46 -46.31 -42.24 -7.92
C GLY A 46 -45.99 -41.73 -6.51
N LYS A 47 -45.82 -42.63 -5.53
CA LYS A 47 -45.47 -42.30 -4.13
C LYS A 47 -43.98 -42.00 -3.90
N PHE A 48 -43.25 -41.60 -4.94
CA PHE A 48 -41.86 -41.13 -4.85
C PHE A 48 -41.68 -39.88 -5.72
N ASP A 49 -42.71 -39.02 -5.72
CA ASP A 49 -42.82 -37.84 -6.58
C ASP A 49 -42.16 -36.59 -6.01
N ASP A 50 -41.80 -36.57 -4.73
CA ASP A 50 -41.24 -35.37 -4.08
C ASP A 50 -39.92 -34.92 -4.74
N LEU A 51 -39.01 -35.83 -5.09
CA LEU A 51 -37.75 -35.53 -5.77
C LEU A 51 -37.34 -36.64 -6.73
N GLY A 52 -37.11 -36.28 -8.00
CA GLY A 52 -36.52 -37.15 -9.02
C GLY A 52 -35.11 -36.70 -9.39
N PHE A 53 -34.11 -37.57 -9.16
CA PHE A 53 -32.72 -37.36 -9.57
C PHE A 53 -32.36 -38.33 -10.69
N GLU A 54 -31.89 -37.80 -11.81
CA GLU A 54 -31.42 -38.58 -12.97
C GLU A 54 -29.99 -38.16 -13.31
N SER A 55 -29.12 -39.12 -13.63
CA SER A 55 -27.74 -38.94 -14.09
C SER A 55 -27.36 -40.08 -15.05
N ASP A 56 -26.21 -40.01 -15.71
CA ASP A 56 -25.73 -41.09 -16.59
C ASP A 56 -25.55 -42.41 -15.84
N GLU A 57 -25.12 -42.34 -14.58
CA GLU A 57 -24.83 -43.51 -13.75
C GLU A 57 -26.07 -44.06 -13.06
N LYS A 58 -27.01 -43.19 -12.66
CA LYS A 58 -28.07 -43.56 -11.71
C LYS A 58 -29.32 -42.70 -11.78
N CYS A 59 -30.45 -43.33 -11.49
CA CYS A 59 -31.75 -42.68 -11.30
C CYS A 59 -32.26 -42.98 -9.88
N MET A 60 -32.59 -41.94 -9.12
CA MET A 60 -33.10 -42.03 -7.74
C MET A 60 -34.42 -41.27 -7.61
N TRP A 61 -35.41 -41.93 -7.00
CA TRP A 61 -36.71 -41.36 -6.69
C TRP A 61 -36.88 -41.33 -5.19
N LEU A 62 -37.27 -40.17 -4.66
CA LEU A 62 -37.31 -39.93 -3.23
C LEU A 62 -38.71 -39.50 -2.79
N GLN A 63 -39.12 -40.04 -1.64
CA GLN A 63 -40.22 -39.52 -0.85
C GLN A 63 -39.69 -38.97 0.47
N ALA A 64 -40.06 -37.73 0.78
CA ALA A 64 -39.85 -37.07 2.06
C ALA A 64 -41.06 -37.29 2.98
N LYS A 65 -40.79 -37.69 4.23
CA LYS A 65 -41.82 -37.79 5.27
C LYS A 65 -41.33 -37.13 6.56
N VAL A 66 -41.98 -36.03 6.93
CA VAL A 66 -41.76 -35.35 8.22
C VAL A 66 -43.09 -35.21 8.92
N GLN A 67 -43.17 -35.73 10.14
CA GLN A 67 -44.35 -35.59 10.99
C GLN A 67 -43.91 -35.04 12.35
N SER A 68 -44.51 -33.94 12.78
CA SER A 68 -44.28 -33.36 14.10
C SER A 68 -45.06 -34.14 15.16
N GLY A 69 -44.36 -34.87 16.03
CA GLY A 69 -44.93 -35.59 17.18
C GLY A 69 -44.57 -37.07 17.26
N ILE A 70 -44.71 -37.66 18.46
CA ILE A 70 -44.36 -39.06 18.81
C ILE A 70 -45.41 -40.06 18.24
N LYS A 71 -45.93 -39.82 17.03
CA LYS A 71 -46.69 -40.85 16.33
C LYS A 71 -45.70 -41.77 15.63
N TYR A 72 -45.31 -42.80 16.36
CA TYR A 72 -44.63 -43.97 15.86
C TYR A 72 -45.22 -44.41 14.51
N THR A 73 -44.38 -44.64 13.49
CA THR A 73 -44.69 -45.63 12.45
C THR A 73 -44.68 -47.00 13.13
N LYS A 74 -45.73 -47.28 13.91
CA LYS A 74 -45.79 -48.40 14.86
C LYS A 74 -45.85 -49.75 14.16
N ASP A 75 -46.09 -49.76 12.84
CA ASP A 75 -46.09 -50.98 12.04
C ASP A 75 -45.85 -50.67 10.55
N PHE A 76 -44.60 -50.80 10.08
CA PHE A 76 -44.23 -50.64 8.66
C PHE A 76 -44.99 -51.64 7.74
N MET A 77 -45.44 -52.75 8.33
CA MET A 77 -46.07 -53.90 7.68
C MET A 77 -47.60 -53.91 7.79
N THR A 78 -48.21 -52.77 8.15
CA THR A 78 -49.65 -52.67 8.33
C THR A 78 -50.45 -52.86 7.03
N VAL A 79 -51.50 -53.68 7.17
CA VAL A 79 -52.48 -54.04 6.14
C VAL A 79 -53.64 -53.02 6.07
N ASN A 80 -53.79 -52.16 7.10
CA ASN A 80 -54.94 -51.27 7.23
C ASN A 80 -54.57 -49.79 6.97
N PRO A 81 -54.80 -49.27 5.75
CA PRO A 81 -54.34 -47.95 5.33
C PRO A 81 -54.97 -46.78 6.07
N ASN A 82 -56.11 -46.99 6.75
CA ASN A 82 -56.86 -45.93 7.45
C ASN A 82 -56.33 -45.64 8.86
N LYS A 83 -55.43 -46.49 9.39
CA LYS A 83 -54.87 -46.36 10.75
C LYS A 83 -53.39 -45.97 10.78
N SER A 84 -52.70 -45.88 9.64
CA SER A 84 -51.28 -45.47 9.58
C SER A 84 -50.98 -44.52 8.41
N ASP A 85 -50.14 -43.52 8.69
CA ASP A 85 -49.66 -42.54 7.70
C ASP A 85 -48.63 -43.14 6.72
N PHE A 86 -48.16 -44.37 6.97
CA PHE A 86 -47.18 -45.09 6.16
C PHE A 86 -47.54 -46.59 6.06
N SER A 87 -47.46 -47.18 4.86
CA SER A 87 -47.59 -48.64 4.62
C SER A 87 -46.68 -49.05 3.46
N ILE A 88 -45.80 -50.02 3.69
CA ILE A 88 -44.85 -50.52 2.69
C ILE A 88 -45.54 -51.08 1.44
N ALA A 89 -46.74 -51.64 1.59
CA ALA A 89 -47.54 -52.15 0.49
C ALA A 89 -47.92 -51.06 -0.51
N LYS A 90 -48.23 -49.83 -0.04
CA LYS A 90 -48.52 -48.68 -0.93
C LYS A 90 -47.31 -48.30 -1.79
N TYR A 91 -46.12 -48.24 -1.19
CA TYR A 91 -44.89 -47.90 -1.91
C TYR A 91 -44.48 -49.00 -2.89
N PHE A 92 -44.64 -50.28 -2.51
CA PHE A 92 -44.41 -51.41 -3.41
C PHE A 92 -45.31 -51.35 -4.65
N LEU A 93 -46.64 -51.27 -4.46
CA LEU A 93 -47.62 -51.24 -5.54
C LEU A 93 -47.45 -49.98 -6.42
N SER A 94 -47.15 -48.84 -5.80
CA SER A 94 -46.80 -47.62 -6.54
C SER A 94 -45.53 -47.79 -7.37
N SER A 95 -44.53 -48.53 -6.87
CA SER A 95 -43.32 -48.79 -7.64
C SER A 95 -43.57 -49.71 -8.84
N LEU A 96 -44.55 -50.62 -8.79
CA LEU A 96 -44.88 -51.48 -9.94
C LEU A 96 -45.71 -50.77 -11.02
N THR A 97 -46.54 -49.81 -10.62
CA THR A 97 -47.41 -49.03 -11.54
C THR A 97 -46.67 -47.94 -12.31
N PHE A 98 -45.47 -47.59 -11.88
CA PHE A 98 -44.54 -46.69 -12.56
C PHE A 98 -44.23 -47.18 -14.00
N LYS A 99 -44.75 -46.49 -15.02
CA LYS A 99 -44.39 -46.78 -16.43
C LYS A 99 -43.01 -46.20 -16.75
N LYS A 100 -42.12 -47.08 -17.22
CA LYS A 100 -40.69 -46.85 -17.52
C LYS A 100 -40.42 -45.63 -18.39
N SER A 101 -39.50 -44.78 -17.93
CA SER A 101 -38.57 -44.02 -18.80
C SER A 101 -37.09 -44.28 -18.45
N CYS A 102 -36.74 -44.78 -17.26
CA CYS A 102 -35.35 -44.97 -16.84
C CYS A 102 -35.05 -46.36 -16.25
N LYS A 103 -33.81 -46.86 -16.44
CA LYS A 103 -33.34 -48.16 -15.89
C LYS A 103 -33.22 -48.06 -14.37
N ARG A 104 -33.96 -48.89 -13.62
CA ARG A 104 -33.87 -48.97 -12.16
C ARG A 104 -32.60 -49.69 -11.74
N THR A 105 -31.78 -49.02 -10.94
CA THR A 105 -30.56 -49.55 -10.33
C THR A 105 -30.79 -49.89 -8.85
N ARG A 106 -29.88 -50.65 -8.23
CA ARG A 106 -29.90 -50.91 -6.77
C ARG A 106 -30.03 -49.61 -5.97
N ASN A 107 -30.85 -49.64 -4.92
CA ASN A 107 -31.15 -48.52 -4.01
C ASN A 107 -31.62 -47.22 -4.72
N SER A 108 -32.43 -47.34 -5.77
CA SER A 108 -33.01 -46.21 -6.52
C SER A 108 -34.28 -45.63 -5.89
N LEU A 109 -34.93 -46.32 -4.96
CA LEU A 109 -36.15 -45.86 -4.29
C LEU A 109 -35.82 -45.49 -2.84
N ILE A 110 -35.89 -44.21 -2.51
CA ILE A 110 -35.41 -43.66 -1.24
C ILE A 110 -36.59 -43.10 -0.46
N LEU A 111 -36.73 -43.53 0.79
CA LEU A 111 -37.60 -42.88 1.77
C LEU A 111 -36.74 -42.10 2.75
N CYS A 112 -36.86 -40.76 2.74
CA CYS A 112 -36.20 -39.90 3.72
C CYS A 112 -37.19 -39.53 4.83
N THR A 113 -36.81 -39.83 6.07
CA THR A 113 -37.67 -39.57 7.23
C THR A 113 -36.90 -39.03 8.42
N ALA A 114 -37.54 -38.13 9.17
CA ALA A 114 -37.07 -37.65 10.47
C ALA A 114 -37.65 -38.46 11.66
N ALA A 115 -38.62 -39.34 11.39
CA ALA A 115 -39.34 -40.06 12.44
C ALA A 115 -38.50 -41.19 13.09
N GLU A 116 -38.83 -41.55 14.33
CA GLU A 116 -38.28 -42.73 14.96
C GLU A 116 -38.84 -44.02 14.34
N MET A 117 -37.95 -44.87 13.85
CA MET A 117 -38.30 -46.15 13.25
C MET A 117 -38.08 -47.29 14.25
N LYS A 118 -39.15 -48.03 14.55
CA LYS A 118 -39.08 -49.36 15.20
C LYS A 118 -39.13 -50.43 14.10
N ALA A 119 -37.99 -50.70 13.45
CA ALA A 119 -37.93 -51.60 12.29
C ALA A 119 -36.87 -52.70 12.41
N ALA A 120 -36.28 -52.92 13.59
CA ALA A 120 -35.20 -53.89 13.82
C ALA A 120 -35.56 -55.34 13.39
N ASP A 121 -36.85 -55.66 13.35
CA ASP A 121 -37.32 -57.00 12.98
C ASP A 121 -37.30 -57.24 11.46
N ILE A 122 -37.47 -56.19 10.65
CA ILE A 122 -37.66 -56.25 9.19
C ILE A 122 -36.58 -55.53 8.37
N MET A 123 -35.77 -54.69 9.01
CA MET A 123 -34.71 -53.92 8.38
C MET A 123 -33.38 -54.11 9.10
N ASP A 124 -32.32 -54.17 8.33
CA ASP A 124 -30.95 -54.11 8.81
C ASP A 124 -30.42 -52.67 8.70
N GLU A 125 -29.75 -52.19 9.74
CA GLU A 125 -28.96 -50.96 9.66
C GLU A 125 -27.68 -51.23 8.85
N PHE A 126 -27.27 -50.29 8.02
CA PHE A 126 -25.96 -50.36 7.36
C PHE A 126 -24.87 -50.35 8.44
N GLY A 127 -24.10 -51.44 8.58
CA GLY A 127 -23.06 -51.61 9.60
C GLY A 127 -21.78 -52.22 9.03
N PRO A 128 -20.72 -52.37 9.86
CA PRO A 128 -19.39 -52.81 9.40
C PRO A 128 -19.37 -54.22 8.78
N LYS A 129 -20.32 -55.09 9.17
CA LYS A 129 -20.45 -56.47 8.70
C LYS A 129 -21.32 -56.62 7.44
N THR A 130 -22.16 -55.63 7.11
CA THR A 130 -22.95 -55.56 5.86
C THR A 130 -22.20 -54.80 4.76
N LYS A 131 -20.86 -55.01 4.70
CA LYS A 131 -19.90 -54.44 3.74
C LYS A 131 -20.04 -55.01 2.31
N SER A 132 -21.21 -55.51 1.95
CA SER A 132 -21.58 -55.71 0.56
C SER A 132 -21.84 -54.33 -0.04
N ILE A 133 -20.78 -53.69 -0.55
CA ILE A 133 -20.84 -52.49 -1.40
C ILE A 133 -21.81 -51.46 -0.80
N ALA A 134 -21.41 -50.84 0.32
CA ALA A 134 -22.13 -49.69 0.84
C ALA A 134 -22.29 -48.71 -0.33
N ASP A 135 -23.51 -48.46 -0.77
CA ASP A 135 -23.77 -47.79 -2.05
C ASP A 135 -23.08 -46.43 -2.03
N ASP A 136 -21.92 -46.34 -2.71
CA ASP A 136 -21.03 -45.18 -2.68
C ASP A 136 -21.83 -43.90 -2.97
N ASN A 137 -22.88 -44.02 -3.78
CA ASN A 137 -23.83 -42.98 -4.12
C ASN A 137 -24.60 -42.39 -2.93
N LEU A 138 -25.14 -43.25 -2.05
CA LEU A 138 -25.84 -42.80 -0.85
C LEU A 138 -24.87 -42.24 0.19
N GLN A 139 -23.61 -42.69 0.20
CA GLN A 139 -22.57 -42.08 1.02
C GLN A 139 -22.12 -40.72 0.46
N LYS A 140 -21.97 -40.59 -0.86
CA LYS A 140 -21.67 -39.32 -1.55
C LYS A 140 -22.70 -38.24 -1.23
N ILE A 141 -23.99 -38.60 -1.16
CA ILE A 141 -25.10 -37.67 -0.89
C ILE A 141 -25.30 -37.38 0.60
N PHE A 142 -25.48 -38.41 1.43
CA PHE A 142 -25.86 -38.23 2.85
C PHE A 142 -24.68 -38.32 3.83
N GLY A 143 -23.47 -38.55 3.35
CA GLY A 143 -22.29 -38.78 4.17
C GLY A 143 -22.23 -40.17 4.83
N PRO A 144 -21.08 -40.51 5.46
CA PRO A 144 -20.86 -41.81 6.11
C PRO A 144 -21.61 -41.94 7.44
N GLY A 145 -21.85 -40.83 8.16
CA GLY A 145 -22.46 -40.83 9.50
C GLY A 145 -23.99 -40.93 9.54
N THR A 146 -24.67 -40.87 8.38
CA THR A 146 -26.14 -40.90 8.33
C THR A 146 -26.67 -42.33 8.41
N LYS A 147 -27.62 -42.57 9.32
CA LYS A 147 -28.26 -43.87 9.51
C LYS A 147 -29.12 -44.25 8.32
N LYS A 148 -28.83 -45.42 7.74
CA LYS A 148 -29.50 -45.97 6.57
C LYS A 148 -30.00 -47.37 6.92
N TYR A 149 -31.16 -47.72 6.41
CA TYR A 149 -31.81 -49.00 6.65
C TYR A 149 -32.22 -49.65 5.34
N LYS A 150 -32.05 -50.97 5.24
CA LYS A 150 -32.50 -51.78 4.11
C LYS A 150 -33.34 -52.94 4.62
N LEU A 151 -34.34 -53.38 3.85
CA LEU A 151 -35.12 -54.58 4.17
C LEU A 151 -34.18 -55.79 4.21
N LYS A 152 -34.29 -56.66 5.23
CA LYS A 152 -33.39 -57.83 5.29
C LYS A 152 -33.70 -58.77 4.12
N ASN A 153 -32.66 -59.19 3.43
CA ASN A 153 -32.76 -60.06 2.26
C ASN A 153 -32.82 -61.53 2.69
N GLN A 154 -33.86 -61.92 3.40
CA GLN A 154 -34.13 -63.29 3.85
C GLN A 154 -35.42 -63.79 3.22
N GLU A 155 -35.49 -65.09 2.90
CA GLU A 155 -36.67 -65.67 2.25
C GLU A 155 -37.95 -65.46 3.07
N ASP A 156 -37.86 -65.59 4.39
CA ASP A 156 -38.97 -65.37 5.33
C ASP A 156 -39.56 -63.96 5.24
N ILE A 157 -38.76 -62.95 4.91
CA ILE A 157 -39.22 -61.55 4.82
C ILE A 157 -39.89 -61.29 3.47
N ALA A 158 -39.38 -61.87 2.38
CA ALA A 158 -40.02 -61.79 1.08
C ALA A 158 -41.43 -62.44 1.12
N ASP A 159 -41.56 -63.58 1.79
CA ASP A 159 -42.86 -64.27 1.92
C ASP A 159 -43.82 -63.53 2.86
N LYS A 160 -43.31 -62.94 3.95
CA LYS A 160 -44.10 -62.03 4.81
C LYS A 160 -44.61 -60.81 4.03
N LEU A 161 -43.74 -60.15 3.24
CA LEU A 161 -44.12 -59.00 2.41
C LEU A 161 -45.18 -59.39 1.38
N LEU A 162 -45.01 -60.53 0.69
CA LEU A 162 -45.98 -61.02 -0.29
C LEU A 162 -47.36 -61.23 0.34
N LYS A 163 -47.39 -61.86 1.53
CA LYS A 163 -48.64 -62.10 2.26
C LYS A 163 -49.33 -60.79 2.63
N ILE A 164 -48.59 -59.81 3.15
CA ILE A 164 -49.13 -58.50 3.56
C ILE A 164 -49.61 -57.69 2.35
N ILE A 165 -48.86 -57.69 1.25
CA ILE A 165 -49.25 -56.97 0.02
C ILE A 165 -50.52 -57.59 -0.58
N LYS A 166 -50.65 -58.92 -0.61
CA LYS A 166 -51.88 -59.60 -1.06
C LYS A 166 -53.07 -59.31 -0.14
N GLN A 167 -52.85 -59.31 1.18
CA GLN A 167 -53.88 -58.91 2.14
C GLN A 167 -54.30 -57.45 1.95
N PHE A 168 -53.37 -56.57 1.60
CA PHE A 168 -53.64 -55.18 1.27
C PHE A 168 -54.41 -55.02 -0.05
N GLN A 169 -54.07 -55.77 -1.10
CA GLN A 169 -54.85 -55.79 -2.35
C GLN A 169 -56.29 -56.26 -2.09
N GLY A 170 -56.47 -57.26 -1.22
CA GLY A 170 -57.78 -57.78 -0.82
C GLY A 170 -58.62 -56.80 0.02
N SER A 171 -58.00 -55.82 0.69
CA SER A 171 -58.70 -54.81 1.50
C SER A 171 -59.17 -53.59 0.70
N ILE A 172 -58.76 -53.47 -0.58
CA ILE A 172 -59.24 -52.42 -1.49
C ILE A 172 -60.68 -52.75 -1.92
N SER A 173 -61.62 -51.82 -1.76
CA SER A 173 -63.03 -52.03 -2.13
C SER A 173 -63.20 -52.29 -3.63
N ASN A 174 -64.22 -53.08 -4.02
CA ASN A 174 -64.64 -53.23 -5.42
C ASN A 174 -65.20 -51.91 -6.01
N GLU A 175 -65.65 -50.99 -5.15
CA GLU A 175 -66.25 -49.71 -5.51
C GLU A 175 -65.27 -48.52 -5.42
N GLU A 176 -63.97 -48.79 -5.21
CA GLU A 176 -62.94 -47.76 -5.04
C GLU A 176 -62.92 -46.81 -6.24
N THR A 177 -62.91 -45.48 -6.03
CA THR A 177 -63.00 -44.48 -7.12
C THR A 177 -61.63 -43.96 -7.57
N ASP A 178 -60.59 -44.15 -6.74
CA ASP A 178 -59.21 -43.77 -7.03
C ASP A 178 -58.60 -44.63 -8.16
N LYS A 179 -58.17 -43.99 -9.25
CA LYS A 179 -57.57 -44.64 -10.42
C LYS A 179 -56.32 -45.45 -10.05
N GLU A 180 -55.48 -45.00 -9.12
CA GLU A 180 -54.26 -45.71 -8.71
C GLU A 180 -54.61 -47.00 -7.98
N LYS A 181 -55.54 -46.92 -7.02
CA LYS A 181 -55.94 -48.08 -6.22
C LYS A 181 -56.72 -49.12 -7.02
N LYS A 182 -57.53 -48.70 -8.01
CA LYS A 182 -58.15 -49.62 -8.98
C LYS A 182 -57.10 -50.42 -9.74
N GLN A 183 -56.02 -49.75 -10.18
CA GLN A 183 -54.89 -50.44 -10.82
C GLN A 183 -54.20 -51.39 -9.86
N TRP A 184 -53.92 -50.96 -8.62
CA TRP A 184 -53.23 -51.78 -7.62
C TRP A 184 -53.94 -53.09 -7.28
N LYS A 185 -55.28 -53.09 -7.27
CA LYS A 185 -56.08 -54.28 -6.98
C LYS A 185 -55.93 -55.40 -8.02
N ASN A 186 -55.73 -55.03 -9.29
CA ASN A 186 -55.68 -55.97 -10.41
C ASN A 186 -54.24 -56.31 -10.86
N LEU A 187 -53.22 -55.85 -10.12
CA LEU A 187 -51.82 -56.17 -10.44
C LEU A 187 -51.47 -57.59 -10.00
N GLU A 188 -50.95 -58.37 -10.92
CA GLU A 188 -50.27 -59.62 -10.60
C GLU A 188 -48.92 -59.32 -9.95
N ILE A 189 -48.64 -59.99 -8.83
CA ILE A 189 -47.41 -59.80 -8.05
C ILE A 189 -46.77 -61.17 -7.84
N ASN A 190 -45.52 -61.29 -8.26
CA ASN A 190 -44.73 -62.49 -8.04
C ASN A 190 -43.64 -62.27 -6.97
N LYS A 191 -42.98 -63.36 -6.55
CA LYS A 191 -41.93 -63.33 -5.52
C LYS A 191 -40.66 -62.58 -6.01
N GLU A 192 -40.43 -62.56 -7.33
CA GLU A 192 -39.28 -61.88 -7.94
C GLU A 192 -39.43 -60.36 -7.91
N ASP A 193 -40.65 -59.84 -8.12
CA ASP A 193 -40.97 -58.41 -8.00
C ASP A 193 -40.66 -57.88 -6.60
N ILE A 194 -40.93 -58.69 -5.57
CA ILE A 194 -40.64 -58.37 -4.17
C ILE A 194 -39.13 -58.40 -3.90
N LYS A 195 -38.41 -59.40 -4.43
CA LYS A 195 -36.94 -59.45 -4.34
C LYS A 195 -36.30 -58.23 -5.00
N LEU A 196 -36.81 -57.81 -6.16
CA LEU A 196 -36.37 -56.60 -6.86
C LEU A 196 -36.66 -55.33 -6.04
N PHE A 197 -37.85 -55.21 -5.44
CA PHE A 197 -38.16 -54.08 -4.58
C PHE A 197 -37.28 -54.02 -3.33
N ILE A 198 -37.02 -55.16 -2.66
CA ILE A 198 -36.07 -55.26 -1.55
C ILE A 198 -34.66 -54.79 -1.99
N CYS A 199 -34.28 -55.06 -3.24
CA CYS A 199 -33.01 -54.59 -3.80
C CYS A 199 -32.97 -53.09 -4.08
N PHE A 200 -34.10 -52.47 -4.43
CA PHE A 200 -34.19 -51.06 -4.84
C PHE A 200 -34.57 -50.09 -3.71
N PHE A 201 -35.23 -50.56 -2.66
CA PHE A 201 -35.77 -49.72 -1.60
C PHE A 201 -34.79 -49.51 -0.43
N VAL A 202 -34.59 -48.26 -0.04
CA VAL A 202 -33.77 -47.86 1.11
C VAL A 202 -34.47 -46.78 1.92
N VAL A 203 -34.32 -46.83 3.24
CA VAL A 203 -34.78 -45.78 4.15
C VAL A 203 -33.59 -45.04 4.74
N VAL A 204 -33.61 -43.71 4.63
CA VAL A 204 -32.59 -42.81 5.17
C VAL A 204 -33.21 -42.03 6.33
N LYS A 205 -32.65 -42.21 7.53
CA LYS A 205 -33.08 -41.48 8.72
C LYS A 205 -32.21 -40.24 8.90
N ILE A 206 -32.79 -39.08 8.63
CA ILE A 206 -32.09 -37.79 8.75
C ILE A 206 -33.08 -36.70 9.13
N ASN A 207 -32.72 -35.87 10.12
CA ASN A 207 -33.53 -34.72 10.53
C ASN A 207 -33.11 -33.46 9.76
N LEU A 208 -33.94 -32.41 9.83
CA LEU A 208 -33.68 -31.16 9.09
C LEU A 208 -32.33 -30.55 9.46
N ALA A 209 -32.01 -30.41 10.76
CA ALA A 209 -30.76 -29.80 11.22
C ALA A 209 -29.50 -30.53 10.71
N SER A 210 -29.56 -31.87 10.60
CA SER A 210 -28.51 -32.68 10.01
C SER A 210 -28.37 -32.42 8.50
N ILE A 211 -29.48 -32.26 7.76
CA ILE A 211 -29.45 -31.88 6.34
C ILE A 211 -28.79 -30.51 6.17
N GLU A 212 -29.18 -29.51 6.96
CA GLU A 212 -28.59 -28.16 6.89
C GLU A 212 -27.09 -28.18 7.19
N THR A 213 -26.66 -28.98 8.17
CA THR A 213 -25.25 -29.17 8.52
C THR A 213 -24.47 -29.80 7.36
N LEU A 214 -25.04 -30.81 6.69
CA LEU A 214 -24.43 -31.43 5.50
C LEU A 214 -24.34 -30.43 4.34
N ILE A 215 -25.36 -29.62 4.10
CA ILE A 215 -25.34 -28.56 3.07
C ILE A 215 -24.20 -27.59 3.33
N LYS A 216 -24.07 -27.09 4.57
CA LYS A 216 -22.98 -26.19 4.96
C LYS A 216 -21.60 -26.83 4.77
N SER A 217 -21.44 -28.11 5.12
CA SER A 217 -20.21 -28.87 4.85
C SER A 217 -19.91 -28.94 3.35
N LYS A 218 -20.91 -29.25 2.53
CA LYS A 218 -20.74 -29.37 1.07
C LYS A 218 -20.40 -28.04 0.40
N LEU A 219 -20.98 -26.93 0.83
CA LEU A 219 -20.60 -25.59 0.37
C LEU A 219 -19.13 -25.27 0.74
N SER A 220 -18.69 -25.65 1.95
CA SER A 220 -17.29 -25.51 2.36
C SER A 220 -16.35 -26.37 1.50
N GLU A 221 -16.71 -27.62 1.21
CA GLU A 221 -15.96 -28.52 0.32
C GLU A 221 -15.84 -27.95 -1.11
N LEU A 222 -16.87 -27.26 -1.60
CA LEU A 222 -16.86 -26.63 -2.93
C LEU A 222 -15.90 -25.46 -3.01
N ASN A 223 -15.75 -24.68 -1.93
CA ASN A 223 -14.79 -23.57 -1.87
C ASN A 223 -13.36 -24.01 -2.21
N ASN A 224 -12.92 -25.17 -1.72
CA ASN A 224 -11.59 -25.71 -1.99
C ASN A 224 -11.42 -26.16 -3.45
N CYS A 225 -12.49 -26.62 -4.11
CA CYS A 225 -12.42 -27.13 -5.48
C CYS A 225 -12.56 -26.04 -6.54
N LEU A 226 -13.54 -25.15 -6.37
CA LEU A 226 -13.81 -24.08 -7.33
C LEU A 226 -12.79 -22.94 -7.23
N LYS A 227 -11.98 -22.91 -6.17
CA LYS A 227 -11.10 -21.78 -5.81
C LYS A 227 -11.85 -20.43 -5.80
N PHE A 228 -13.15 -20.50 -5.57
CA PHE A 228 -14.10 -19.40 -5.50
C PHE A 228 -15.02 -19.66 -4.31
N LYS A 229 -15.28 -18.64 -3.50
CA LYS A 229 -16.16 -18.75 -2.34
C LYS A 229 -17.61 -18.87 -2.83
N PRO A 230 -18.27 -20.04 -2.70
CA PRO A 230 -19.67 -20.15 -3.11
C PRO A 230 -20.57 -19.29 -2.23
N SER A 231 -21.76 -18.98 -2.75
CA SER A 231 -22.80 -18.25 -2.03
C SER A 231 -23.14 -18.96 -0.72
N ASN A 232 -23.50 -18.16 0.28
CA ASN A 232 -23.78 -18.65 1.61
C ASN A 232 -25.05 -19.52 1.64
N TYR A 233 -25.22 -20.27 2.74
CA TYR A 233 -26.35 -21.19 2.90
C TYR A 233 -27.72 -20.52 2.70
N GLU A 234 -27.94 -19.34 3.28
CA GLU A 234 -29.23 -18.64 3.21
C GLU A 234 -29.54 -18.17 1.78
N TYR A 235 -28.53 -17.69 1.06
CA TYR A 235 -28.67 -17.31 -0.35
C TYR A 235 -29.02 -18.52 -1.21
N VAL A 236 -28.25 -19.60 -1.09
CA VAL A 236 -28.48 -20.84 -1.85
C VAL A 236 -29.88 -21.39 -1.54
N LYS A 237 -30.24 -21.49 -0.26
CA LYS A 237 -31.56 -21.92 0.19
C LYS A 237 -32.66 -21.09 -0.46
N HIS A 238 -32.61 -19.76 -0.33
CA HIS A 238 -33.61 -18.85 -0.89
C HIS A 238 -33.78 -19.03 -2.41
N HIS A 239 -32.68 -19.20 -3.14
CA HIS A 239 -32.72 -19.36 -4.60
C HIS A 239 -33.19 -20.75 -5.04
N VAL A 240 -32.87 -21.81 -4.30
CA VAL A 240 -33.45 -23.14 -4.51
C VAL A 240 -34.95 -23.13 -4.18
N GLU A 241 -35.38 -22.40 -3.16
CA GLU A 241 -36.81 -22.22 -2.86
C GLU A 241 -37.55 -21.50 -4.00
N LYS A 242 -36.98 -20.42 -4.54
CA LYS A 242 -37.51 -19.73 -5.72
C LYS A 242 -37.63 -20.68 -6.93
N TRP A 243 -36.64 -21.54 -7.14
CA TRP A 243 -36.68 -22.56 -8.19
C TRP A 243 -37.79 -23.59 -7.94
N TYR A 244 -37.92 -24.08 -6.71
CA TYR A 244 -38.93 -25.08 -6.33
C TYR A 244 -40.36 -24.59 -6.60
N TYR A 245 -40.63 -23.29 -6.48
CA TYR A 245 -41.95 -22.70 -6.74
C TYR A 245 -42.22 -22.30 -8.20
N LEU A 246 -41.32 -22.60 -9.14
CA LEU A 246 -41.57 -22.34 -10.56
C LEU A 246 -42.80 -23.14 -11.04
N LYS A 247 -43.73 -22.47 -11.73
CA LYS A 247 -44.96 -23.11 -12.26
C LYS A 247 -44.61 -24.24 -13.24
N ILE A 248 -45.40 -25.32 -13.25
CA ILE A 248 -45.20 -26.52 -14.09
C ILE A 248 -45.03 -26.20 -15.59
N ASN A 249 -45.68 -25.15 -16.09
CA ASN A 249 -45.57 -24.70 -17.49
C ASN A 249 -44.32 -23.85 -17.80
N LYS A 250 -43.51 -23.53 -16.79
CA LYS A 250 -42.19 -22.86 -16.87
C LYS A 250 -41.12 -23.68 -16.17
N PHE A 251 -41.35 -24.99 -16.03
CA PHE A 251 -40.47 -25.87 -15.27
C PHE A 251 -39.11 -26.00 -15.97
N VAL A 252 -38.05 -25.79 -15.20
CA VAL A 252 -36.65 -25.94 -15.62
C VAL A 252 -36.01 -26.93 -14.65
N HIS A 253 -35.40 -27.99 -15.15
CA HIS A 253 -34.66 -28.93 -14.32
C HIS A 253 -33.50 -28.21 -13.60
N MET A 254 -33.22 -28.57 -12.36
CA MET A 254 -31.99 -28.15 -11.70
C MET A 254 -30.85 -29.00 -12.27
N THR A 255 -29.95 -28.35 -13.00
CA THR A 255 -28.73 -28.94 -13.58
C THR A 255 -27.50 -28.33 -12.93
N GLU A 256 -26.33 -28.81 -13.32
CA GLU A 256 -25.04 -28.24 -12.91
C GLU A 256 -24.95 -26.74 -13.23
N ASP A 257 -25.28 -26.34 -14.46
CA ASP A 257 -25.28 -24.93 -14.90
C ASP A 257 -26.21 -24.04 -14.05
N TYR A 258 -27.38 -24.56 -13.69
CA TYR A 258 -28.36 -23.80 -12.90
C TYR A 258 -27.90 -23.69 -11.44
N LEU A 259 -27.26 -24.73 -10.90
CA LEU A 259 -26.67 -24.68 -9.57
C LEU A 259 -25.50 -23.70 -9.53
N MET A 260 -24.64 -23.70 -10.55
CA MET A 260 -23.51 -22.76 -10.66
C MET A 260 -24.00 -21.30 -10.63
N TYR A 261 -25.10 -20.99 -11.32
CA TYR A 261 -25.75 -19.68 -11.24
C TYR A 261 -26.07 -19.28 -9.79
N ILE A 262 -26.66 -20.19 -9.01
CA ILE A 262 -27.00 -19.94 -7.61
C ILE A 262 -25.74 -19.78 -6.77
N LEU A 263 -24.72 -20.61 -6.99
CA LEU A 263 -23.48 -20.58 -6.23
C LEU A 263 -22.68 -19.30 -6.47
N CYS A 264 -22.71 -18.72 -7.66
CA CYS A 264 -22.00 -17.49 -7.99
C CYS A 264 -22.83 -16.20 -7.81
N GLY A 265 -24.15 -16.33 -7.70
CA GLY A 265 -25.09 -15.21 -7.73
C GLY A 265 -24.85 -14.16 -6.63
N GLU A 266 -24.58 -14.56 -5.39
CA GLU A 266 -24.40 -13.63 -4.27
C GLU A 266 -23.20 -12.70 -4.49
N ASN A 267 -22.05 -13.26 -4.84
CA ASN A 267 -20.83 -12.48 -5.05
C ASN A 267 -20.93 -11.57 -6.28
N ASN A 268 -21.55 -12.06 -7.36
CA ASN A 268 -21.81 -11.24 -8.54
C ASN A 268 -22.74 -10.06 -8.20
N GLN A 269 -23.80 -10.31 -7.42
CA GLN A 269 -24.74 -9.26 -6.99
C GLN A 269 -24.05 -8.22 -6.08
N ILE A 270 -23.27 -8.66 -5.09
CA ILE A 270 -22.54 -7.75 -4.19
C ILE A 270 -21.57 -6.87 -4.98
N PHE A 271 -20.85 -7.45 -5.93
CA PHE A 271 -19.95 -6.69 -6.79
C PHE A 271 -20.70 -5.67 -7.65
N LEU A 272 -21.73 -6.12 -8.37
CA LEU A 272 -22.53 -5.23 -9.22
C LEU A 272 -23.16 -4.10 -8.41
N HIS A 273 -23.71 -4.40 -7.23
CA HIS A 273 -24.30 -3.39 -6.35
C HIS A 273 -23.29 -2.33 -5.92
N ARG A 274 -22.07 -2.72 -5.51
CA ARG A 274 -21.01 -1.75 -5.18
C ARG A 274 -20.64 -0.88 -6.37
N PHE A 275 -20.50 -1.50 -7.54
CA PHE A 275 -20.01 -0.83 -8.74
C PHE A 275 -21.06 0.09 -9.39
N VAL A 276 -22.32 -0.33 -9.41
CA VAL A 276 -23.46 0.46 -9.91
C VAL A 276 -23.73 1.70 -9.05
N ASN A 277 -23.47 1.62 -7.75
CA ASN A 277 -23.70 2.71 -6.81
C ASN A 277 -22.59 3.78 -6.79
N LEU A 278 -21.49 3.60 -7.53
CA LEU A 278 -20.47 4.65 -7.67
C LEU A 278 -21.07 5.84 -8.42
N GLU A 279 -21.03 7.07 -7.88
CA GLU A 279 -21.59 8.28 -8.51
C GLU A 279 -20.73 8.81 -9.68
N ILE A 280 -20.28 7.90 -10.55
CA ILE A 280 -19.46 8.18 -11.74
C ILE A 280 -20.30 7.89 -12.98
N TYR A 281 -20.49 8.91 -13.81
CA TYR A 281 -21.32 8.90 -15.01
C TYR A 281 -20.56 9.49 -16.20
N PHE A 282 -20.93 8.99 -17.39
CA PHE A 282 -20.36 9.41 -18.66
C PHE A 282 -21.39 10.18 -19.47
N GLN A 283 -20.90 11.07 -20.34
CA GLN A 283 -21.75 11.79 -21.28
C GLN A 283 -22.48 10.81 -22.20
N LYS A 284 -23.76 11.07 -22.46
CA LYS A 284 -24.59 10.17 -23.30
C LYS A 284 -23.98 9.86 -24.67
N LYS A 285 -23.24 10.82 -25.25
CA LYS A 285 -22.57 10.67 -26.56
C LYS A 285 -21.33 9.76 -26.54
N THR A 286 -20.72 9.53 -25.38
CA THR A 286 -19.49 8.74 -25.23
C THR A 286 -19.76 7.28 -24.84
N LEU A 287 -21.00 6.96 -24.43
CA LEU A 287 -21.43 5.60 -24.08
C LEU A 287 -21.55 4.70 -25.31
N TYR A 288 -21.41 3.39 -25.10
CA TYR A 288 -21.48 2.43 -26.20
C TYR A 288 -22.89 2.36 -26.79
N GLN A 289 -22.99 2.47 -28.10
CA GLN A 289 -24.20 2.16 -28.84
C GLN A 289 -24.19 0.68 -29.20
N PHE A 290 -25.29 0.00 -28.87
CA PHE A 290 -25.36 -1.45 -28.92
C PHE A 290 -25.99 -1.94 -30.23
N ASP A 291 -25.31 -1.69 -31.35
CA ASP A 291 -25.80 -2.08 -32.67
C ASP A 291 -25.54 -3.57 -32.98
N SER A 292 -24.72 -4.21 -32.15
CA SER A 292 -24.35 -5.62 -32.26
C SER A 292 -24.66 -6.39 -30.97
N ASN A 293 -24.88 -7.70 -31.11
CA ASN A 293 -25.15 -8.61 -29.98
C ASN A 293 -23.87 -9.01 -29.22
N ILE A 294 -22.70 -8.86 -29.84
CA ILE A 294 -21.38 -9.17 -29.27
C ILE A 294 -20.49 -7.96 -29.45
N ILE A 295 -20.03 -7.40 -28.33
CA ILE A 295 -19.22 -6.19 -28.29
C ILE A 295 -17.89 -6.55 -27.64
N CYS A 296 -16.80 -6.33 -28.34
CA CYS A 296 -15.46 -6.49 -27.79
C CYS A 296 -14.90 -5.12 -27.41
N VAL A 297 -14.52 -4.97 -26.15
CA VAL A 297 -13.85 -3.78 -25.61
C VAL A 297 -12.40 -4.12 -25.42
N GLN A 298 -11.55 -3.41 -26.13
CA GLN A 298 -10.11 -3.46 -25.95
C GLN A 298 -9.73 -2.28 -25.05
N PRO A 299 -9.46 -2.53 -23.76
CA PRO A 299 -9.00 -1.48 -22.88
C PRO A 299 -7.54 -1.17 -23.23
N HIS A 300 -7.22 0.11 -23.42
CA HIS A 300 -5.83 0.57 -23.46
C HIS A 300 -5.16 0.40 -22.08
N ASP A 301 -5.99 0.39 -21.02
CA ASP A 301 -5.54 0.57 -19.65
C ASP A 301 -6.46 -0.13 -18.60
N ASN A 302 -6.55 0.38 -17.36
CA ASN A 302 -7.32 -0.20 -16.25
C ASN A 302 -8.80 -0.51 -16.60
N ILE A 303 -9.20 -1.75 -16.34
CA ILE A 303 -10.49 -2.36 -16.67
C ILE A 303 -11.68 -1.69 -15.95
N ALA A 304 -11.48 -1.04 -14.79
CA ALA A 304 -12.56 -0.52 -13.95
C ALA A 304 -13.39 0.58 -14.63
N MET A 305 -12.73 1.54 -15.27
CA MET A 305 -13.43 2.62 -15.98
C MET A 305 -14.23 2.08 -17.17
N HIS A 306 -13.69 1.10 -17.90
CA HIS A 306 -14.41 0.44 -19.01
C HIS A 306 -15.64 -0.32 -18.53
N LEU A 307 -15.55 -1.04 -17.40
CA LEU A 307 -16.71 -1.69 -16.80
C LEU A 307 -17.79 -0.67 -16.42
N LEU A 308 -17.41 0.46 -15.81
CA LEU A 308 -18.37 1.50 -15.43
C LEU A 308 -19.08 2.02 -16.68
N LYS A 309 -18.32 2.28 -17.74
CA LYS A 309 -18.86 2.71 -19.03
C LYS A 309 -19.82 1.67 -19.63
N ILE A 310 -19.50 0.37 -19.57
CA ILE A 310 -20.41 -0.72 -19.99
C ILE A 310 -21.69 -0.69 -19.16
N PHE A 311 -21.59 -0.65 -17.83
CA PHE A 311 -22.76 -0.66 -16.95
C PHE A 311 -23.64 0.57 -17.14
N ARG A 312 -23.06 1.77 -17.26
CA ARG A 312 -23.81 3.01 -17.55
C ARG A 312 -24.48 2.95 -18.92
N SER A 313 -23.82 2.37 -19.92
CA SER A 313 -24.42 2.14 -21.25
C SER A 313 -25.67 1.23 -21.13
N ILE A 314 -25.59 0.15 -20.34
CA ILE A 314 -26.71 -0.77 -20.11
C ILE A 314 -27.86 -0.10 -19.36
N GLN A 315 -27.55 0.73 -18.34
CA GLN A 315 -28.56 1.43 -17.54
C GLN A 315 -29.44 2.35 -18.38
N ILE A 316 -28.82 3.12 -19.28
CA ILE A 316 -29.53 4.07 -20.12
C ILE A 316 -30.48 3.36 -21.09
N GLU A 317 -30.15 2.14 -21.53
CA GLU A 317 -30.99 1.40 -22.49
C GLU A 317 -32.24 0.78 -21.84
N LYS A 318 -32.19 0.27 -20.61
CA LYS A 318 -33.29 -0.57 -20.04
C LYS A 318 -33.66 -0.38 -18.55
N GLY A 319 -33.02 0.53 -17.80
CA GLY A 319 -33.39 0.86 -16.39
C GLY A 319 -32.83 -0.06 -15.29
N LEU A 320 -33.29 0.15 -14.04
CA LEU A 320 -32.71 -0.20 -12.71
C LEU A 320 -32.41 -1.68 -12.36
N TYR A 321 -32.64 -2.66 -13.23
CA TYR A 321 -32.54 -4.10 -12.88
C TYR A 321 -31.24 -4.78 -13.34
N LEU A 322 -30.10 -4.10 -13.27
CA LEU A 322 -28.82 -4.68 -13.75
C LEU A 322 -28.35 -5.86 -12.92
N GLU A 323 -28.51 -5.79 -11.61
CA GLU A 323 -28.01 -6.78 -10.64
C GLU A 323 -28.62 -8.17 -10.85
N GLU A 324 -29.85 -8.24 -11.34
CA GLU A 324 -30.59 -9.50 -11.53
C GLU A 324 -30.50 -10.06 -12.97
N ASN A 325 -30.09 -9.23 -13.94
CA ASN A 325 -30.10 -9.58 -15.36
C ASN A 325 -28.68 -9.68 -15.97
N THR A 326 -27.63 -9.44 -15.19
CA THR A 326 -26.24 -9.37 -15.66
C THR A 326 -25.36 -10.41 -14.99
N LEU A 327 -24.62 -11.17 -15.79
CA LEU A 327 -23.58 -12.07 -15.32
C LEU A 327 -22.21 -11.46 -15.63
N CYS A 328 -21.43 -11.11 -14.60
CA CYS A 328 -20.10 -10.54 -14.76
C CYS A 328 -19.02 -11.57 -14.38
N LEU A 329 -18.19 -11.94 -15.36
CA LEU A 329 -17.13 -12.94 -15.25
C LEU A 329 -15.77 -12.24 -15.37
N MET A 330 -15.18 -11.90 -14.22
CA MET A 330 -13.88 -11.22 -14.16
C MET A 330 -12.82 -12.10 -13.52
N GLN A 331 -11.62 -12.15 -14.13
CA GLN A 331 -10.53 -13.04 -13.73
C GLN A 331 -9.48 -12.38 -12.83
N LYS A 332 -9.28 -11.05 -12.90
CA LYS A 332 -8.29 -10.34 -12.08
C LYS A 332 -8.60 -8.84 -12.02
N MET A 333 -8.55 -8.25 -10.82
CA MET A 333 -8.30 -6.82 -10.61
C MET A 333 -7.31 -6.70 -9.46
N GLU A 334 -6.07 -6.36 -9.78
CA GLU A 334 -5.07 -5.96 -8.78
C GLU A 334 -5.16 -4.44 -8.59
N ASN A 335 -5.25 -4.03 -7.32
CA ASN A 335 -4.88 -2.70 -6.80
C ASN A 335 -5.75 -1.45 -7.04
N THR A 336 -7.07 -1.51 -7.21
CA THR A 336 -7.90 -0.33 -6.87
C THR A 336 -9.34 -0.68 -6.48
N LEU A 337 -9.74 -0.17 -5.31
CA LEU A 337 -11.04 -0.11 -4.66
C LEU A 337 -11.90 -1.35 -4.39
N HIS A 338 -12.04 -2.33 -5.27
CA HIS A 338 -12.97 -3.44 -5.03
C HIS A 338 -12.36 -4.80 -5.37
N LYS A 339 -11.87 -5.50 -4.33
CA LYS A 339 -11.32 -6.86 -4.42
C LYS A 339 -12.39 -7.86 -4.89
N MET A 340 -12.37 -8.26 -6.17
CA MET A 340 -12.73 -9.62 -6.53
C MET A 340 -11.47 -10.49 -6.42
N LYS A 341 -11.31 -11.16 -5.28
CA LYS A 341 -10.10 -11.91 -4.91
C LYS A 341 -10.08 -13.32 -5.51
N TYR A 342 -10.51 -13.52 -6.76
CA TYR A 342 -10.62 -14.86 -7.33
C TYR A 342 -10.29 -14.87 -8.82
N ILE A 343 -9.34 -15.73 -9.20
CA ILE A 343 -9.07 -16.08 -10.60
C ILE A 343 -10.01 -17.24 -10.95
N MET A 344 -11.00 -16.99 -11.81
CA MET A 344 -11.83 -18.05 -12.36
C MET A 344 -11.01 -18.88 -13.35
N GLN A 345 -10.87 -20.18 -13.09
CA GLN A 345 -10.23 -21.10 -14.02
C GLN A 345 -11.05 -21.20 -15.32
N TYR A 346 -10.38 -21.52 -16.43
CA TYR A 346 -10.98 -21.61 -17.77
C TYR A 346 -12.23 -22.50 -17.80
N GLU A 347 -12.20 -23.63 -17.11
CA GLU A 347 -13.33 -24.58 -17.01
C GLU A 347 -14.57 -23.92 -16.39
N VAL A 348 -14.40 -23.20 -15.27
CA VAL A 348 -15.48 -22.47 -14.59
C VAL A 348 -16.10 -21.41 -15.51
N ILE A 349 -15.29 -20.74 -16.33
CA ILE A 349 -15.79 -19.75 -17.30
C ILE A 349 -16.63 -20.42 -18.38
N CYS A 350 -16.20 -21.59 -18.87
CA CYS A 350 -16.99 -22.38 -19.81
C CYS A 350 -18.36 -22.74 -19.22
N ASP A 351 -18.37 -23.23 -17.97
CA ASP A 351 -19.60 -23.61 -17.26
C ASP A 351 -20.53 -22.40 -17.06
N MET A 352 -19.98 -21.24 -16.67
CA MET A 352 -20.77 -20.03 -16.48
C MET A 352 -21.30 -19.43 -17.79
N ILE A 353 -20.58 -19.60 -18.91
CA ILE A 353 -21.10 -19.27 -20.24
C ILE A 353 -22.27 -20.19 -20.59
N ASN A 354 -22.20 -21.49 -20.28
CA ASN A 354 -23.32 -22.41 -20.45
C ASN A 354 -24.54 -21.98 -19.61
N THR A 355 -24.33 -21.51 -18.37
CA THR A 355 -25.40 -20.89 -17.57
C THR A 355 -26.08 -19.72 -18.30
N PHE A 356 -25.31 -18.82 -18.91
CA PHE A 356 -25.87 -17.73 -19.73
C PHE A 356 -26.67 -18.26 -20.92
N ARG A 357 -26.24 -19.38 -21.52
CA ARG A 357 -26.98 -20.01 -22.63
C ARG A 357 -28.34 -20.55 -22.20
N CYS A 358 -28.41 -21.14 -21.01
CA CYS A 358 -29.57 -21.85 -20.50
C CYS A 358 -30.59 -20.95 -19.77
N CYS A 359 -30.16 -19.85 -19.15
CA CYS A 359 -31.02 -19.00 -18.33
C CYS A 359 -31.63 -17.83 -19.14
N ASP A 360 -32.97 -17.78 -19.25
CA ASP A 360 -33.67 -16.67 -19.93
C ASP A 360 -33.75 -15.38 -19.09
N LYS A 361 -33.42 -15.44 -17.79
CA LYS A 361 -33.36 -14.26 -16.91
C LYS A 361 -32.14 -13.39 -17.18
N ILE A 362 -31.02 -14.01 -17.58
CA ILE A 362 -29.77 -13.29 -17.84
C ILE A 362 -29.81 -12.71 -19.25
N LYS A 363 -29.76 -11.39 -19.35
CA LYS A 363 -29.78 -10.66 -20.63
C LYS A 363 -28.39 -10.18 -21.04
N TYR A 364 -27.52 -9.91 -20.07
CA TYR A 364 -26.20 -9.37 -20.29
C TYR A 364 -25.13 -10.29 -19.74
N LEU A 365 -24.13 -10.59 -20.55
CA LEU A 365 -22.93 -11.30 -20.14
C LEU A 365 -21.73 -10.37 -20.32
N ILE A 366 -20.93 -10.17 -19.28
CA ILE A 366 -19.68 -9.41 -19.34
C ILE A 366 -18.56 -10.38 -18.97
N VAL A 367 -17.58 -10.59 -19.85
CA VAL A 367 -16.48 -11.54 -19.63
C VAL A 367 -15.14 -10.89 -19.92
N SER A 368 -14.15 -11.13 -19.06
CA SER A 368 -12.75 -10.73 -19.30
C SER A 368 -11.92 -11.88 -19.85
N PHE A 369 -11.26 -11.67 -20.99
CA PHE A 369 -10.32 -12.59 -21.63
C PHE A 369 -8.85 -12.24 -21.38
N LEU A 370 -8.58 -11.26 -20.50
CA LEU A 370 -7.24 -10.73 -20.27
C LEU A 370 -6.26 -11.74 -19.69
N SER A 371 -6.74 -12.75 -18.95
CA SER A 371 -5.86 -13.81 -18.41
C SER A 371 -5.90 -15.12 -19.21
N LEU A 372 -6.65 -15.16 -20.33
CA LEU A 372 -6.72 -16.33 -21.21
C LEU A 372 -5.59 -16.34 -22.23
N SER A 373 -5.18 -17.54 -22.66
CA SER A 373 -4.32 -17.68 -23.85
C SER A 373 -5.11 -17.31 -25.11
N GLN A 374 -4.39 -17.01 -26.19
CA GLN A 374 -5.02 -16.66 -27.48
C GLN A 374 -5.92 -17.81 -27.99
N ASP A 375 -5.46 -19.06 -27.93
CA ASP A 375 -6.23 -20.24 -28.36
C ASP A 375 -7.51 -20.42 -27.55
N GLN A 376 -7.43 -20.25 -26.22
CA GLN A 376 -8.59 -20.33 -25.32
C GLN A 376 -9.61 -19.24 -25.61
N ALA A 377 -9.15 -18.01 -25.85
CA ALA A 377 -10.01 -16.87 -26.13
C ALA A 377 -10.71 -17.01 -27.49
N VAL A 378 -10.00 -17.46 -28.53
CA VAL A 378 -10.58 -17.73 -29.87
C VAL A 378 -11.62 -18.84 -29.80
N LYS A 379 -11.33 -19.94 -29.07
CA LYS A 379 -12.28 -21.04 -28.90
C LYS A 379 -13.57 -20.55 -28.23
N LEU A 380 -13.48 -19.87 -27.09
CA LEU A 380 -14.66 -19.36 -26.37
C LEU A 380 -15.44 -18.35 -27.19
N LEU A 381 -14.76 -17.44 -27.88
CA LEU A 381 -15.39 -16.46 -28.76
C LEU A 381 -16.19 -17.13 -29.88
N LYS A 382 -15.63 -18.19 -30.50
CA LYS A 382 -16.34 -18.98 -31.51
C LYS A 382 -17.59 -19.62 -30.94
N GLU A 383 -17.49 -20.26 -29.78
CA GLU A 383 -18.65 -20.90 -29.14
C GLU A 383 -19.74 -19.89 -28.69
N ILE A 384 -19.36 -18.69 -28.26
CA ILE A 384 -20.31 -17.60 -27.95
C ILE A 384 -20.97 -17.12 -29.25
N SER A 385 -20.20 -16.91 -30.30
CA SER A 385 -20.69 -16.41 -31.59
C SER A 385 -21.66 -17.38 -32.25
N GLU A 386 -21.34 -18.68 -32.28
CA GLU A 386 -22.23 -19.73 -32.77
C GLU A 386 -23.54 -19.77 -31.98
N TYR A 387 -23.48 -19.66 -30.65
CA TYR A 387 -24.67 -19.60 -29.81
C TYR A 387 -25.54 -18.37 -30.14
N MET A 388 -24.94 -17.18 -30.25
CA MET A 388 -25.67 -15.95 -30.53
C MET A 388 -26.28 -15.94 -31.95
N ALA A 389 -25.61 -16.55 -32.94
CA ALA A 389 -26.13 -16.69 -34.30
C ALA A 389 -27.29 -17.71 -34.38
N SER A 390 -27.27 -18.76 -33.56
CA SER A 390 -28.27 -19.84 -33.59
C SER A 390 -29.67 -19.43 -33.09
N ARG A 391 -29.81 -18.32 -32.34
CA ARG A 391 -31.09 -17.85 -31.81
C ARG A 391 -31.56 -16.56 -32.48
N LYS A 392 -32.84 -16.54 -32.88
CA LYS A 392 -33.59 -15.32 -33.27
C LYS A 392 -33.87 -14.33 -32.11
N ASN A 393 -33.36 -14.58 -30.90
CA ASN A 393 -33.66 -13.73 -29.73
C ASN A 393 -32.77 -12.47 -29.74
N SER A 394 -33.34 -11.35 -30.20
CA SER A 394 -32.71 -10.03 -30.28
C SER A 394 -32.40 -9.34 -28.94
N ASN A 395 -32.59 -10.03 -27.80
CA ASN A 395 -32.60 -9.37 -26.48
C ASN A 395 -31.40 -9.68 -25.58
N LYS A 396 -30.54 -10.63 -25.94
CA LYS A 396 -29.31 -10.96 -25.20
C LYS A 396 -28.11 -10.22 -25.79
N LYS A 397 -27.20 -9.73 -24.95
CA LYS A 397 -25.96 -9.05 -25.36
C LYS A 397 -24.76 -9.56 -24.58
N VAL A 398 -23.60 -9.61 -25.24
CA VAL A 398 -22.34 -10.07 -24.66
C VAL A 398 -21.28 -8.99 -24.81
N PHE A 399 -20.60 -8.65 -23.72
CA PHE A 399 -19.44 -7.78 -23.66
C PHE A 399 -18.20 -8.60 -23.33
N ILE A 400 -17.17 -8.48 -24.15
CA ILE A 400 -15.92 -9.22 -24.00
C ILE A 400 -14.77 -8.23 -23.86
N ILE A 401 -14.01 -8.32 -22.78
CA ILE A 401 -12.84 -7.47 -22.55
C ILE A 401 -11.59 -8.23 -23.02
N ILE A 402 -10.86 -7.67 -23.98
CA ILE A 402 -9.82 -8.38 -24.76
C ILE A 402 -8.46 -7.66 -24.67
N LYS A 403 -7.34 -8.36 -24.94
CA LYS A 403 -6.03 -7.71 -25.12
C LYS A 403 -5.88 -7.11 -26.51
N GLU A 404 -4.97 -6.14 -26.63
CA GLU A 404 -4.71 -5.38 -27.85
C GLU A 404 -4.41 -6.24 -29.09
N HIS A 405 -3.71 -7.36 -28.93
CA HIS A 405 -3.32 -8.23 -30.05
C HIS A 405 -4.08 -9.56 -30.12
N GLN A 406 -5.11 -9.75 -29.30
CA GLN A 406 -5.70 -11.09 -29.09
C GLN A 406 -6.46 -11.62 -30.31
N PHE A 407 -6.96 -10.73 -31.18
CA PHE A 407 -7.86 -11.08 -32.29
C PHE A 407 -7.50 -10.44 -33.64
N GLU A 408 -6.29 -9.89 -33.80
CA GLU A 408 -5.84 -9.22 -35.04
C GLU A 408 -5.91 -10.11 -36.30
N MET A 409 -6.01 -11.43 -36.15
CA MET A 409 -6.09 -12.41 -37.25
C MET A 409 -7.37 -13.27 -37.27
N SER A 410 -8.42 -12.91 -36.50
CA SER A 410 -9.62 -13.75 -36.44
C SER A 410 -10.64 -13.44 -37.56
N GLU A 411 -11.18 -14.46 -38.21
CA GLU A 411 -12.18 -14.35 -39.30
C GLU A 411 -13.61 -14.02 -38.82
N ILE A 412 -13.82 -13.80 -37.51
CA ILE A 412 -15.16 -13.60 -36.93
C ILE A 412 -15.53 -12.12 -37.01
N PRO A 413 -16.69 -11.75 -37.60
CA PRO A 413 -17.11 -10.35 -37.71
C PRO A 413 -17.50 -9.81 -36.32
N ILE A 414 -16.58 -9.07 -35.70
CA ILE A 414 -16.73 -8.53 -34.34
C ILE A 414 -16.52 -7.03 -34.37
N GLN A 415 -17.37 -6.31 -33.65
CA GLN A 415 -17.16 -4.89 -33.39
C GLN A 415 -16.17 -4.75 -32.23
N ILE A 416 -14.93 -4.36 -32.57
CA ILE A 416 -13.88 -4.07 -31.59
C ILE A 416 -13.88 -2.56 -31.35
N PHE A 417 -14.17 -2.16 -30.11
CA PHE A 417 -13.96 -0.80 -29.64
C PHE A 417 -12.57 -0.73 -29.00
N LYS A 418 -11.65 -0.03 -29.68
CA LYS A 418 -10.45 0.50 -29.03
C LYS A 418 -10.90 1.70 -28.22
N ASP A 419 -10.97 1.52 -26.91
CA ASP A 419 -11.55 2.53 -26.03
C ASP A 419 -10.45 3.11 -25.15
N GLU A 420 -10.24 4.41 -25.31
CA GLU A 420 -9.43 5.24 -24.41
C GLU A 420 -10.41 6.14 -23.64
N ILE A 421 -10.34 6.13 -22.30
CA ILE A 421 -11.29 6.88 -21.47
C ILE A 421 -10.65 8.20 -21.08
N TYR A 422 -11.12 9.26 -21.72
CA TYR A 422 -10.72 10.63 -21.41
C TYR A 422 -11.51 11.21 -20.25
N PHE A 423 -10.91 12.14 -19.50
CA PHE A 423 -11.61 12.88 -18.44
C PHE A 423 -12.84 13.64 -19.00
N ASN A 424 -12.74 14.08 -20.25
CA ASN A 424 -13.83 14.71 -20.99
C ASN A 424 -15.02 13.83 -21.34
N SER A 425 -14.86 12.52 -21.26
CA SER A 425 -15.96 11.59 -21.48
C SER A 425 -16.95 11.56 -20.30
N LEU A 426 -16.54 12.06 -19.13
CA LEU A 426 -17.35 12.15 -17.92
C LEU A 426 -18.40 13.27 -18.01
N ASP A 427 -19.54 13.06 -17.37
CA ASP A 427 -20.58 14.07 -17.30
C ASP A 427 -20.22 15.22 -16.33
N THR A 428 -21.02 16.29 -16.37
CA THR A 428 -20.72 17.51 -15.61
C THR A 428 -20.84 17.30 -14.11
N GLU A 429 -21.81 16.52 -13.64
CA GLU A 429 -22.01 16.23 -12.21
C GLU A 429 -20.86 15.40 -11.65
N THR A 430 -20.41 14.37 -12.38
CA THR A 430 -19.25 13.55 -12.02
C THR A 430 -17.97 14.38 -11.96
N LYS A 431 -17.75 15.24 -12.96
CA LYS A 431 -16.59 16.15 -12.95
C LYS A 431 -16.63 17.06 -11.72
N GLN A 432 -17.79 17.65 -11.40
CA GLN A 432 -17.96 18.46 -10.19
C GLN A 432 -17.71 17.67 -8.91
N HIS A 433 -18.17 16.42 -8.84
CA HIS A 433 -17.92 15.54 -7.70
C HIS A 433 -16.43 15.24 -7.54
N ILE A 434 -15.72 14.94 -8.64
CA ILE A 434 -14.26 14.73 -8.64
C ILE A 434 -13.53 16.00 -8.21
N TYR A 435 -13.92 17.18 -8.73
CA TYR A 435 -13.36 18.47 -8.31
C TYR A 435 -13.61 18.78 -6.82
N ALA A 436 -14.72 18.30 -6.25
CA ALA A 436 -15.05 18.48 -4.83
C ALA A 436 -14.35 17.48 -3.90
N LYS A 437 -13.70 16.42 -4.43
CA LYS A 437 -13.01 15.42 -3.60
C LYS A 437 -11.91 16.04 -2.77
N LYS A 438 -11.77 15.54 -1.54
CA LYS A 438 -10.73 15.94 -0.59
C LYS A 438 -9.47 15.11 -0.81
N ILE A 439 -8.34 15.80 -0.88
CA ILE A 439 -7.00 15.25 -1.07
C ILE A 439 -6.07 15.85 -0.02
N GLN A 440 -5.04 15.10 0.35
CA GLN A 440 -3.97 15.59 1.21
C GLN A 440 -2.87 16.18 0.35
N PHE A 441 -2.76 17.50 0.31
CA PHE A 441 -1.67 18.18 -0.36
C PHE A 441 -0.62 18.61 0.67
N GLN A 442 0.57 18.01 0.61
CA GLN A 442 1.67 18.26 1.56
C GLN A 442 1.24 18.22 3.04
N GLY A 443 0.34 17.30 3.39
CA GLY A 443 -0.22 17.11 4.73
C GLY A 443 -1.44 17.96 5.10
N GLU A 444 -1.90 18.85 4.20
CA GLU A 444 -3.12 19.64 4.40
C GLU A 444 -4.29 19.08 3.59
N ILE A 445 -5.49 19.08 4.15
CA ILE A 445 -6.69 18.62 3.45
C ILE A 445 -7.21 19.76 2.56
N VAL A 446 -7.09 19.60 1.25
CA VAL A 446 -7.60 20.53 0.24
C VAL A 446 -8.59 19.81 -0.68
N THR A 447 -9.35 20.54 -1.48
CA THR A 447 -10.17 19.95 -2.55
C THR A 447 -9.37 19.86 -3.84
N PHE A 448 -9.71 18.90 -4.70
CA PHE A 448 -9.07 18.75 -6.02
C PHE A 448 -9.17 20.02 -6.87
N ASN A 449 -10.30 20.74 -6.79
CA ASN A 449 -10.49 22.04 -7.43
C ASN A 449 -9.47 23.11 -7.00
N ASN A 450 -8.94 23.02 -5.78
CA ASN A 450 -7.96 23.99 -5.31
C ASN A 450 -6.58 23.79 -5.95
N LEU A 451 -6.25 22.57 -6.42
CA LEU A 451 -4.99 22.28 -7.11
C LEU A 451 -5.05 22.58 -8.61
N ILE A 452 -6.23 22.48 -9.21
CA ILE A 452 -6.39 22.67 -10.66
C ILE A 452 -6.38 24.17 -10.99
N THR A 453 -5.34 24.60 -11.68
CA THR A 453 -5.26 25.95 -12.23
C THR A 453 -6.21 26.12 -13.42
N LYS A 454 -6.52 27.37 -13.80
CA LYS A 454 -7.37 27.67 -14.97
C LYS A 454 -6.87 26.96 -16.24
N ASN A 455 -5.56 26.92 -16.45
CA ASN A 455 -4.94 26.27 -17.61
C ASN A 455 -5.16 24.76 -17.61
N ILE A 456 -4.91 24.08 -16.48
CA ILE A 456 -5.19 22.64 -16.34
C ILE A 456 -6.70 22.38 -16.50
N ASN A 457 -7.56 23.26 -16.00
CA ASN A 457 -9.00 23.09 -16.13
C ASN A 457 -9.46 23.17 -17.60
N THR A 458 -8.94 24.13 -18.37
CA THR A 458 -9.17 24.16 -19.83
C THR A 458 -8.58 22.92 -20.49
N GLU A 459 -7.36 22.50 -20.13
CA GLU A 459 -6.75 21.35 -20.80
C GLU A 459 -7.46 20.02 -20.52
N LEU A 460 -7.83 19.76 -19.26
CA LEU A 460 -8.68 18.62 -18.87
C LEU A 460 -10.07 18.67 -19.52
N ASN A 461 -10.56 19.86 -19.91
CA ASN A 461 -11.87 20.05 -20.52
C ASN A 461 -11.87 20.18 -22.05
N GLU A 462 -10.73 20.46 -22.67
CA GLU A 462 -10.60 20.72 -24.12
C GLU A 462 -9.77 19.65 -24.84
N TYR A 463 -8.75 19.06 -24.20
CA TYR A 463 -7.93 18.02 -24.81
C TYR A 463 -8.40 16.60 -24.41
N GLU A 464 -8.11 15.63 -25.27
CA GLU A 464 -8.31 14.19 -25.02
C GLU A 464 -7.28 13.67 -24.00
N ASN A 465 -7.28 14.25 -22.80
CA ASN A 465 -6.42 13.80 -21.69
C ASN A 465 -6.97 12.48 -21.13
N GLU A 466 -6.21 11.41 -21.33
CA GLU A 466 -6.50 10.08 -20.79
C GLU A 466 -6.48 10.14 -19.25
N ILE A 467 -7.39 9.39 -18.62
CA ILE A 467 -7.38 9.25 -17.16
C ILE A 467 -6.20 8.32 -16.81
N ASP A 468 -5.12 8.90 -16.32
CA ASP A 468 -3.91 8.17 -15.90
C ASP A 468 -4.07 7.46 -14.55
N GLU A 469 -3.03 6.76 -14.08
CA GLU A 469 -3.04 6.02 -12.81
C GLU A 469 -3.34 6.92 -11.60
N CYS A 470 -2.76 8.12 -11.56
CA CYS A 470 -2.98 9.09 -10.48
C CYS A 470 -4.44 9.57 -10.42
N LEU A 471 -5.01 9.99 -11.56
CA LEU A 471 -6.41 10.39 -11.62
C LEU A 471 -7.35 9.23 -11.27
N LYS A 472 -7.02 7.99 -11.64
CA LYS A 472 -7.78 6.80 -11.22
C LYS A 472 -7.75 6.67 -9.70
N GLU A 473 -6.59 6.75 -9.06
CA GLU A 473 -6.49 6.66 -7.61
C GLU A 473 -7.31 7.76 -6.94
N ILE A 474 -7.29 9.00 -7.45
CA ILE A 474 -8.13 10.09 -6.94
C ILE A 474 -9.63 9.82 -7.15
N ILE A 475 -10.03 9.35 -8.33
CA ILE A 475 -11.44 9.08 -8.69
C ILE A 475 -12.02 7.95 -7.84
N PHE A 476 -11.22 6.91 -7.59
CA PHE A 476 -11.71 5.76 -6.87
C PHE A 476 -11.47 5.87 -5.37
N SER A 477 -10.42 6.52 -4.86
CA SER A 477 -10.10 6.47 -3.42
C SER A 477 -11.28 6.86 -2.52
N GLU A 478 -11.57 5.99 -1.56
CA GLU A 478 -12.48 6.28 -0.43
C GLU A 478 -11.74 7.12 0.63
N ASP A 479 -10.43 6.89 0.77
CA ASP A 479 -9.51 7.67 1.61
C ASP A 479 -8.92 8.86 0.83
N SER A 480 -8.37 9.84 1.55
CA SER A 480 -7.73 11.01 0.93
C SER A 480 -6.40 10.62 0.28
N TYR A 481 -6.31 10.77 -1.04
CA TYR A 481 -5.06 10.63 -1.81
C TYR A 481 -4.05 11.71 -1.40
N SER A 482 -2.77 11.34 -1.24
CA SER A 482 -1.72 12.27 -0.82
C SER A 482 -0.85 12.69 -2.00
N ILE A 483 -0.75 14.00 -2.23
CA ILE A 483 0.09 14.61 -3.26
C ILE A 483 1.17 15.45 -2.58
N GLY A 484 2.42 15.16 -2.96
CA GLY A 484 3.59 15.91 -2.54
C GLY A 484 4.10 15.58 -1.14
N SER A 485 5.41 15.72 -0.95
CA SER A 485 6.11 15.47 0.30
C SER A 485 5.80 16.54 1.36
N ASN A 486 5.55 16.13 2.62
CA ASN A 486 5.32 17.07 3.71
C ASN A 486 6.62 17.32 4.51
N MET A 487 7.24 18.47 4.26
CA MET A 487 8.44 18.93 4.97
C MET A 487 8.25 19.07 6.51
N GLN A 488 7.02 19.29 6.99
CA GLN A 488 6.75 19.41 8.44
C GLN A 488 6.73 18.05 9.17
N ALA A 489 6.51 16.95 8.46
CA ALA A 489 6.49 15.62 9.08
C ALA A 489 7.88 15.17 9.56
N GLN A 490 8.96 15.82 9.11
CA GLN A 490 10.34 15.41 9.36
C GLN A 490 10.98 16.02 10.63
N SER A 491 10.26 16.81 11.43
CA SER A 491 10.75 17.21 12.77
C SER A 491 9.64 17.68 13.71
N LYS A 492 9.67 17.21 14.96
CA LYS A 492 8.90 17.81 16.06
C LYS A 492 9.21 19.31 16.10
N ARG A 493 8.16 20.15 16.25
CA ARG A 493 8.35 21.59 16.50
C ARG A 493 9.33 21.75 17.66
N GLU A 494 10.42 22.48 17.43
CA GLU A 494 11.32 22.85 18.51
C GLU A 494 10.51 23.67 19.54
N GLU A 495 10.40 23.18 20.77
CA GLU A 495 9.57 23.82 21.81
C GLU A 495 10.10 25.24 22.20
N VAL A 496 11.34 25.56 21.80
CA VAL A 496 12.04 26.82 22.07
C VAL A 496 12.54 27.46 20.78
N TYR A 497 11.64 28.07 20.02
CA TYR A 497 12.02 28.94 18.91
C TYR A 497 12.14 30.41 19.35
N VAL A 498 13.20 31.09 18.91
CA VAL A 498 13.39 32.54 19.08
C VAL A 498 13.33 33.19 17.70
N LYS A 499 12.42 34.15 17.57
CA LYS A 499 12.20 34.90 16.32
C LYS A 499 13.50 35.53 15.85
N ARG A 500 13.79 35.40 14.55
CA ARG A 500 15.04 35.91 13.98
C ARG A 500 14.87 37.28 13.36
N ARG A 501 15.92 38.09 13.52
CA ARG A 501 16.13 39.31 12.75
C ARG A 501 17.02 38.99 11.56
N LEU A 502 16.58 39.42 10.40
CA LEU A 502 17.20 39.18 9.10
C LEU A 502 17.69 40.50 8.55
N MET A 503 18.88 40.48 7.96
CA MET A 503 19.52 41.65 7.38
C MET A 503 19.67 41.44 5.88
N ALA A 504 19.04 42.30 5.09
CA ALA A 504 19.23 42.36 3.64
C ALA A 504 19.66 43.78 3.23
N ASN A 505 19.86 43.98 1.93
CA ASN A 505 20.20 45.29 1.37
C ASN A 505 19.17 46.39 1.71
N SER A 506 17.92 46.00 1.98
CA SER A 506 16.79 46.87 2.34
C SER A 506 16.71 47.23 3.83
N GLY A 507 17.60 46.69 4.68
CA GLY A 507 17.65 46.93 6.12
C GLY A 507 17.41 45.68 6.96
N GLU A 508 17.28 45.87 8.28
CA GLU A 508 16.93 44.81 9.23
C GLU A 508 15.40 44.64 9.30
N PHE A 509 14.92 43.41 9.17
CA PHE A 509 13.49 43.06 9.23
C PHE A 509 13.26 41.74 9.97
N THR A 510 12.01 41.44 10.31
CA THR A 510 11.64 40.23 11.02
C THR A 510 11.26 39.09 10.08
N GLU A 511 11.36 37.84 10.51
CA GLU A 511 10.93 36.67 9.73
C GLU A 511 9.47 36.71 9.22
N ILE A 512 8.59 37.49 9.88
CA ILE A 512 7.17 37.65 9.47
C ILE A 512 7.07 38.51 8.20
N GLU A 513 7.98 39.49 8.06
CA GLU A 513 8.02 40.44 6.94
C GLU A 513 8.82 39.85 5.74
N PHE A 514 9.31 38.61 5.84
CA PHE A 514 10.19 38.00 4.85
C PHE A 514 9.59 38.03 3.44
N PHE A 515 8.37 37.55 3.26
CA PHE A 515 7.72 37.52 1.94
C PHE A 515 7.28 38.90 1.44
N GLU A 516 7.24 39.92 2.30
CA GLU A 516 6.89 41.30 1.92
C GLU A 516 8.12 42.12 1.50
N LYS A 517 9.29 41.81 2.08
CA LYS A 517 10.55 42.55 1.89
C LYS A 517 11.45 41.98 0.80
N ILE A 518 11.29 40.70 0.47
CA ILE A 518 12.05 40.04 -0.58
C ILE A 518 11.44 40.37 -1.94
N GLU A 519 12.21 41.07 -2.78
CA GLU A 519 11.80 41.41 -4.15
C GLU A 519 12.41 40.47 -5.19
N LYS A 520 13.46 39.74 -4.81
CA LYS A 520 14.21 38.85 -5.70
C LYS A 520 13.67 37.42 -5.71
N LYS A 521 13.81 36.77 -6.87
CA LYS A 521 13.36 35.40 -7.11
C LYS A 521 14.25 34.35 -6.44
N ILE A 522 15.53 34.66 -6.25
CA ILE A 522 16.50 33.78 -5.62
C ILE A 522 17.01 34.49 -4.35
N VAL A 523 16.90 33.81 -3.22
CA VAL A 523 17.33 34.32 -1.91
C VAL A 523 18.26 33.32 -1.27
N VAL A 524 19.40 33.80 -0.76
CA VAL A 524 20.32 33.00 0.03
C VAL A 524 20.30 33.49 1.46
N VAL A 525 19.86 32.63 2.35
CA VAL A 525 19.90 32.83 3.80
C VAL A 525 21.27 32.39 4.31
N THR A 526 22.06 33.36 4.77
CA THR A 526 23.44 33.16 5.20
C THR A 526 23.58 33.30 6.71
N GLY A 527 24.58 32.63 7.28
CA GLY A 527 24.95 32.80 8.67
C GLY A 527 25.87 31.69 9.16
N PRO A 528 26.47 31.85 10.35
CA PRO A 528 27.47 30.92 10.86
C PRO A 528 26.89 29.50 11.07
N PRO A 529 27.75 28.47 11.19
CA PRO A 529 27.33 27.13 11.58
C PRO A 529 26.51 27.16 12.89
N GLY A 530 25.41 26.41 12.93
CA GLY A 530 24.54 26.38 14.12
C GLY A 530 23.67 27.62 14.32
N ALA A 531 23.70 28.62 13.42
CA ALA A 531 22.87 29.82 13.50
C ALA A 531 21.36 29.55 13.45
N GLY A 532 20.92 28.33 13.10
CA GLY A 532 19.51 27.95 12.99
C GLY A 532 18.89 28.21 11.62
N LYS A 533 19.67 28.12 10.54
CA LYS A 533 19.23 28.28 9.14
C LYS A 533 18.12 27.29 8.78
N THR A 534 18.35 25.99 8.97
CA THR A 534 17.36 24.92 8.79
C THR A 534 16.08 25.18 9.58
N THR A 535 16.20 25.62 10.84
CA THR A 535 15.05 25.93 11.69
C THR A 535 14.28 27.15 11.16
N LEU A 536 14.97 28.19 10.69
CA LEU A 536 14.36 29.35 10.06
C LEU A 536 13.63 28.98 8.75
N LEU A 537 14.24 28.17 7.88
CA LEU A 537 13.61 27.70 6.64
C LEU A 537 12.31 26.95 6.95
N LYS A 538 12.31 26.05 7.94
CA LYS A 538 11.10 25.37 8.42
C LYS A 538 10.04 26.35 8.95
N GLN A 539 10.47 27.40 9.65
CA GLN A 539 9.57 28.43 10.15
C GLN A 539 8.97 29.27 9.02
N LEU A 540 9.75 29.61 7.98
CA LEU A 540 9.25 30.31 6.78
C LEU A 540 8.20 29.47 6.04
N VAL A 541 8.40 28.15 5.95
CA VAL A 541 7.39 27.22 5.42
C VAL A 541 6.11 27.25 6.23
N SER A 542 6.22 27.20 7.56
CA SER A 542 5.04 27.29 8.44
C SER A 542 4.32 28.62 8.28
N LEU A 543 5.05 29.74 8.22
CA LEU A 543 4.47 31.06 8.04
C LEU A 543 3.75 31.19 6.70
N LYS A 544 4.34 30.65 5.62
CA LYS A 544 3.72 30.65 4.29
C LYS A 544 2.44 29.81 4.24
N LYS A 545 2.45 28.61 4.82
CA LYS A 545 1.25 27.75 4.94
C LYS A 545 0.17 28.39 5.81
N ASP A 546 0.54 29.02 6.93
CA ASP A 546 -0.39 29.77 7.79
C ASP A 546 -0.99 30.99 7.06
N GLN A 547 -0.21 31.64 6.18
CA GLN A 547 -0.68 32.73 5.34
C GLN A 547 -1.68 32.18 4.30
N ASP A 548 -1.30 31.16 3.54
CA ASP A 548 -2.12 30.55 2.50
C ASP A 548 -3.45 30.00 3.07
N SER A 549 -3.43 29.33 4.24
CA SER A 549 -4.64 28.84 4.93
C SER A 549 -5.58 29.96 5.45
N LYS A 550 -5.03 31.10 5.89
CA LYS A 550 -5.85 32.29 6.22
C LYS A 550 -6.51 32.89 4.97
N PHE A 551 -5.81 32.86 3.84
CA PHE A 551 -6.32 33.36 2.56
C PHE A 551 -7.28 32.38 1.87
N GLN A 552 -7.25 31.07 2.16
CA GLN A 552 -8.24 30.09 1.67
C GLN A 552 -9.69 30.43 2.08
N LYS A 553 -9.90 31.24 3.12
CA LYS A 553 -11.23 31.77 3.50
C LYS A 553 -11.73 32.90 2.59
N LYS A 554 -10.87 33.47 1.74
CA LYS A 554 -11.23 34.38 0.66
C LYS A 554 -11.15 33.62 -0.66
N VAL A 555 -12.30 33.40 -1.29
CA VAL A 555 -12.46 32.75 -2.59
C VAL A 555 -11.39 33.30 -3.57
N ASN A 556 -10.46 32.44 -4.03
CA ASN A 556 -9.38 32.67 -5.02
C ASN A 556 -7.90 32.75 -4.52
N SER A 557 -7.51 32.26 -3.35
CA SER A 557 -6.07 32.14 -3.03
C SER A 557 -5.43 30.93 -3.74
N LYS A 558 -4.39 31.16 -4.56
CA LYS A 558 -3.58 30.11 -5.20
C LYS A 558 -2.81 29.32 -4.14
N LEU A 559 -2.83 27.99 -4.20
CA LEU A 559 -1.97 27.12 -3.39
C LEU A 559 -0.52 27.23 -3.87
N THR A 560 0.41 27.22 -2.90
CA THR A 560 1.85 27.21 -3.17
C THR A 560 2.42 25.83 -2.85
N TRP A 561 3.08 25.18 -3.81
CA TRP A 561 3.80 23.92 -3.59
C TRP A 561 5.21 24.22 -3.09
N ILE A 562 5.52 23.79 -1.87
CA ILE A 562 6.83 23.99 -1.25
C ILE A 562 7.66 22.74 -1.44
N ILE A 563 8.62 22.74 -2.37
CA ILE A 563 9.47 21.57 -2.66
C ILE A 563 10.81 21.73 -1.96
N ASN A 564 11.16 20.76 -1.11
CA ASN A 564 12.48 20.67 -0.53
C ASN A 564 13.39 19.89 -1.49
N VAL A 565 14.37 20.57 -2.07
CA VAL A 565 15.37 19.93 -2.94
C VAL A 565 16.42 19.27 -2.05
N ASP A 566 16.35 17.95 -1.96
CA ASP A 566 17.37 17.17 -1.26
C ASP A 566 18.61 17.08 -2.15
N LEU A 567 19.72 17.65 -1.68
CA LEU A 567 20.98 17.67 -2.40
C LEU A 567 21.53 16.26 -2.65
N LYS A 568 21.23 15.30 -1.77
CA LYS A 568 21.62 13.89 -1.96
C LYS A 568 20.83 13.23 -3.11
N LYS A 569 19.51 13.38 -3.13
CA LYS A 569 18.67 12.91 -4.26
C LYS A 569 19.06 13.59 -5.56
N SER A 570 19.40 14.87 -5.48
CA SER A 570 19.86 15.64 -6.64
C SER A 570 21.16 15.04 -7.21
N ARG A 571 22.10 14.61 -6.36
CA ARG A 571 23.31 13.88 -6.79
C ARG A 571 22.99 12.57 -7.49
N GLU A 572 22.03 11.79 -6.98
CA GLU A 572 21.58 10.57 -7.67
C GLU A 572 20.99 10.92 -9.05
N PHE A 573 20.12 11.93 -9.10
CA PHE A 573 19.55 12.43 -10.34
C PHE A 573 20.63 12.81 -11.36
N PHE A 574 21.65 13.59 -10.98
CA PHE A 574 22.71 14.02 -11.90
C PHE A 574 23.54 12.85 -12.46
N ARG A 575 23.61 11.72 -11.74
CA ARG A 575 24.30 10.50 -12.20
C ARG A 575 23.49 9.62 -13.15
N THR A 576 22.17 9.82 -13.28
CA THR A 576 21.32 9.06 -14.22
C THR A 576 21.44 9.56 -15.66
N ASP A 577 21.04 8.76 -16.65
CA ASP A 577 20.98 9.18 -18.07
C ASP A 577 19.76 10.08 -18.40
N ILE A 578 19.00 10.51 -17.39
CA ILE A 578 17.82 11.35 -17.56
C ILE A 578 18.25 12.77 -17.96
N LYS A 579 17.51 13.38 -18.89
CA LYS A 579 17.70 14.78 -19.32
C LYS A 579 17.70 15.73 -18.12
N LYS A 580 18.79 16.48 -17.93
CA LYS A 580 18.98 17.43 -16.83
C LYS A 580 18.16 18.70 -17.04
N THR A 581 16.92 18.70 -16.56
CA THR A 581 16.05 19.88 -16.53
C THR A 581 15.53 20.10 -15.13
N ILE A 582 15.14 21.33 -14.79
CA ILE A 582 14.52 21.64 -13.49
C ILE A 582 13.25 20.79 -13.29
N ASN A 583 12.42 20.61 -14.32
CA ASN A 583 11.20 19.82 -14.21
C ASN A 583 11.50 18.38 -13.76
N ASN A 584 12.44 17.72 -14.44
CA ASN A 584 12.83 16.35 -14.09
C ASN A 584 13.48 16.25 -12.71
N LEU A 585 14.22 17.28 -12.28
CA LEU A 585 14.79 17.35 -10.94
C LEU A 585 13.68 17.44 -9.87
N LEU A 586 12.64 18.24 -10.10
CA LEU A 586 11.50 18.38 -9.18
C LEU A 586 10.68 17.09 -9.12
N CYS A 587 10.38 16.48 -10.27
CA CYS A 587 9.70 15.18 -10.32
C CYS A 587 10.50 14.12 -9.57
N HIS A 588 11.81 14.05 -9.76
CA HIS A 588 12.66 13.09 -9.06
C HIS A 588 12.69 13.31 -7.55
N ASN A 589 12.75 14.57 -7.08
CA ASN A 589 12.73 14.89 -5.64
C ASN A 589 11.42 14.46 -4.97
N GLU A 590 10.30 14.64 -5.67
CA GLU A 590 8.95 14.25 -5.24
C GLU A 590 8.59 12.79 -5.56
N ASN A 591 9.53 11.99 -6.09
CA ASN A 591 9.35 10.60 -6.50
C ASN A 591 8.23 10.38 -7.56
N ILE A 592 8.04 11.36 -8.45
CA ILE A 592 7.07 11.33 -9.54
C ILE A 592 7.74 10.80 -10.80
N THR A 593 7.14 9.79 -11.42
CA THR A 593 7.63 9.21 -12.68
C THR A 593 6.83 9.82 -13.85
N PRO A 594 7.45 10.64 -14.72
CA PRO A 594 6.72 11.37 -15.76
C PRO A 594 5.89 10.48 -16.70
N ASP A 595 6.34 9.24 -16.93
CA ASP A 595 5.69 8.29 -17.84
C ASP A 595 4.45 7.61 -17.25
N SER A 596 4.31 7.53 -15.91
CA SER A 596 3.18 6.87 -15.24
C SER A 596 2.22 7.83 -14.53
N SER A 597 2.66 9.05 -14.21
CA SER A 597 1.83 10.07 -13.55
C SER A 597 1.86 11.43 -14.28
N TYR A 598 1.36 11.43 -15.52
CA TYR A 598 1.21 12.63 -16.35
C TYR A 598 0.54 13.79 -15.60
N PHE A 599 -0.53 13.50 -14.86
CA PHE A 599 -1.28 14.49 -14.10
C PHE A 599 -0.42 15.16 -13.02
N GLU A 600 0.35 14.40 -12.23
CA GLU A 600 1.24 14.97 -11.21
C GLU A 600 2.37 15.78 -11.83
N GLY A 601 2.94 15.31 -12.95
CA GLY A 601 3.89 16.08 -13.74
C GLY A 601 3.31 17.43 -14.19
N LYS A 602 2.05 17.45 -14.63
CA LYS A 602 1.34 18.70 -15.00
C LYS A 602 1.02 19.60 -13.81
N LEU A 603 0.72 19.03 -12.65
CA LEU A 603 0.62 19.81 -11.42
C LEU A 603 1.96 20.49 -11.09
N ILE A 604 3.09 19.78 -11.26
CA ILE A 604 4.44 20.35 -11.17
C ILE A 604 4.71 21.39 -12.25
N GLU A 605 4.05 21.42 -13.39
CA GLU A 605 4.27 22.52 -14.33
C GLU A 605 3.46 23.78 -13.96
N SER A 606 2.27 23.60 -13.36
CA SER A 606 1.29 24.69 -13.28
C SER A 606 1.14 25.37 -11.91
N ILE A 607 1.33 24.65 -10.79
CA ILE A 607 1.12 25.22 -9.45
C ILE A 607 2.26 26.20 -9.11
N ASP A 608 1.98 27.26 -8.35
CA ASP A 608 3.04 28.18 -7.90
C ASP A 608 3.99 27.46 -6.93
N LYS A 609 5.31 27.62 -7.09
CA LYS A 609 6.31 26.87 -6.32
C LYS A 609 7.28 27.72 -5.54
N ILE A 610 7.59 27.26 -4.33
CA ILE A 610 8.74 27.72 -3.57
C ILE A 610 9.71 26.56 -3.43
N LEU A 611 10.94 26.75 -3.89
CA LEU A 611 12.01 25.76 -3.73
C LEU A 611 12.81 26.10 -2.48
N ILE A 612 13.09 25.08 -1.66
CA ILE A 612 13.96 25.19 -0.49
C ILE A 612 15.15 24.27 -0.70
N ILE A 613 16.35 24.82 -0.58
CA ILE A 613 17.61 24.09 -0.70
C ILE A 613 18.39 24.36 0.57
N ASP A 614 18.46 23.39 1.48
CA ASP A 614 19.17 23.58 2.76
C ASP A 614 20.59 23.01 2.68
N GLY A 615 21.56 23.76 3.21
CA GLY A 615 22.95 23.31 3.33
C GLY A 615 23.70 23.17 2.00
N ILE A 616 23.56 24.13 1.07
CA ILE A 616 24.29 24.10 -0.22
C ILE A 616 25.82 24.08 -0.04
N ASP A 617 26.31 24.51 1.12
CA ASP A 617 27.72 24.48 1.50
C ASP A 617 28.21 23.13 2.04
N GLU A 618 27.30 22.25 2.45
CA GLU A 618 27.65 21.00 3.12
C GLU A 618 27.94 19.87 2.12
N ASP A 619 27.52 20.03 0.87
CA ASP A 619 27.85 19.13 -0.23
C ASP A 619 29.01 19.67 -1.08
N CYS A 620 29.85 18.75 -1.54
CA CYS A 620 31.17 19.06 -2.07
C CYS A 620 31.38 18.46 -3.46
N SER A 621 30.40 18.62 -4.35
CA SER A 621 30.38 17.95 -5.65
C SER A 621 30.17 18.90 -6.84
N GLU A 622 30.57 18.42 -8.03
CA GLU A 622 30.26 19.01 -9.34
C GLU A 622 28.74 19.15 -9.56
N ASP A 623 27.95 18.31 -8.88
CA ASP A 623 26.49 18.34 -8.88
C ASP A 623 25.90 19.70 -8.42
N ILE A 624 26.57 20.42 -7.50
CA ILE A 624 26.13 21.76 -7.10
C ILE A 624 26.28 22.74 -8.26
N GLU A 625 27.36 22.63 -9.04
CA GLU A 625 27.55 23.50 -10.21
C GLU A 625 26.48 23.19 -11.28
N GLU A 626 26.08 21.93 -11.44
CA GLU A 626 24.96 21.56 -12.32
C GLU A 626 23.62 22.11 -11.80
N LEU A 627 23.38 22.02 -10.49
CA LEU A 627 22.20 22.61 -9.85
C LEU A 627 22.16 24.13 -10.03
N LEU A 628 23.28 24.82 -9.80
CA LEU A 628 23.38 26.27 -9.97
C LEU A 628 23.19 26.68 -11.45
N LYS A 629 23.71 25.91 -12.41
CA LYS A 629 23.45 26.12 -13.85
C LYS A 629 21.98 25.99 -14.19
N LEU A 630 21.29 25.00 -13.61
CA LEU A 630 19.84 24.86 -13.78
C LEU A 630 19.09 26.06 -13.20
N LEU A 631 19.45 26.53 -12.01
CA LEU A 631 18.83 27.68 -11.36
C LEU A 631 19.15 29.02 -12.05
N ALA A 632 20.25 29.11 -12.78
CA ALA A 632 20.62 30.31 -13.55
C ALA A 632 19.68 30.58 -14.73
N ASP A 633 18.99 29.56 -15.26
CA ASP A 633 17.99 29.72 -16.32
C ASP A 633 16.66 30.25 -15.77
N LEU A 634 16.56 31.58 -15.69
CA LEU A 634 15.37 32.29 -15.24
C LEU A 634 14.12 31.98 -16.09
N ASN A 635 14.29 31.67 -17.38
CA ASN A 635 13.17 31.33 -18.27
C ASN A 635 12.56 29.98 -17.87
N SER A 636 13.40 28.98 -17.59
CA SER A 636 12.96 27.69 -17.06
C SER A 636 12.23 27.83 -15.72
N LEU A 637 12.73 28.70 -14.83
CA LEU A 637 12.05 28.96 -13.56
C LEU A 637 10.71 29.68 -13.73
N GLN A 638 10.57 30.55 -14.74
CA GLN A 638 9.29 31.21 -15.03
C GLN A 638 8.29 30.25 -15.67
N ALA A 639 8.76 29.42 -16.61
CA ALA A 639 7.92 28.43 -17.28
C ALA A 639 7.29 27.42 -16.31
N LEU A 640 7.98 27.09 -15.21
CA LEU A 640 7.51 26.18 -14.17
C LEU A 640 6.77 26.86 -13.01
N ASN A 641 6.39 28.14 -13.14
CA ASN A 641 5.74 28.92 -12.08
C ASN A 641 6.48 28.84 -10.72
N ILE A 642 7.81 28.88 -10.73
CA ILE A 642 8.58 28.98 -9.48
C ILE A 642 8.60 30.46 -9.08
N SER A 643 8.01 30.82 -7.95
CA SER A 643 7.93 32.19 -7.46
C SER A 643 9.17 32.58 -6.64
N LEU A 644 9.73 31.65 -5.87
CA LEU A 644 10.86 31.91 -4.99
C LEU A 644 11.74 30.67 -4.80
N VAL A 645 13.06 30.87 -4.79
CA VAL A 645 14.07 29.86 -4.42
C VAL A 645 14.79 30.36 -3.18
N ILE A 646 14.71 29.62 -2.07
CA ILE A 646 15.38 29.94 -0.80
C ILE A 646 16.48 28.92 -0.56
N MET A 647 17.72 29.40 -0.50
CA MET A 647 18.90 28.58 -0.27
C MET A 647 19.52 28.87 1.10
N GLY A 648 19.81 27.84 1.89
CA GLY A 648 20.56 27.94 3.12
C GLY A 648 22.05 27.73 2.85
N ALA A 649 22.89 28.69 3.25
CA ALA A 649 24.34 28.58 3.11
C ALA A 649 25.07 29.11 4.36
N ARG A 650 26.26 28.58 4.66
CA ARG A 650 27.20 29.24 5.58
C ARG A 650 27.75 30.54 5.00
N ASP A 651 28.22 31.40 5.87
CA ASP A 651 28.85 32.69 5.57
C ASP A 651 30.28 32.55 5.04
N TYR A 652 30.50 31.58 4.14
CA TYR A 652 31.78 31.35 3.51
C TYR A 652 31.89 32.09 2.19
N ASP A 653 32.85 33.01 2.09
CA ASP A 653 33.04 33.87 0.90
C ASP A 653 33.08 33.09 -0.42
N PHE A 654 33.72 31.92 -0.46
CA PHE A 654 33.84 31.14 -1.70
C PHE A 654 32.48 30.64 -2.23
N ILE A 655 31.50 30.39 -1.37
CA ILE A 655 30.14 29.98 -1.74
C ILE A 655 29.31 31.21 -2.03
N LEU A 656 29.38 32.21 -1.16
CA LEU A 656 28.63 33.45 -1.33
C LEU A 656 28.99 34.15 -2.63
N ASN A 657 30.26 34.14 -3.04
CA ASN A 657 30.68 34.71 -4.32
C ASN A 657 30.07 33.94 -5.50
N ARG A 658 30.04 32.61 -5.48
CA ARG A 658 29.38 31.80 -6.53
C ARG A 658 27.88 32.06 -6.61
N LEU A 659 27.24 32.20 -5.45
CA LEU A 659 25.81 32.48 -5.37
C LEU A 659 25.49 33.92 -5.80
N ARG A 660 26.40 34.88 -5.57
CA ARG A 660 26.27 36.27 -6.05
C ARG A 660 26.32 36.37 -7.57
N ASP A 661 27.04 35.46 -8.24
CA ASP A 661 27.12 35.41 -9.69
C ASP A 661 25.79 34.99 -10.34
N LEU A 662 24.85 34.42 -9.57
CA LEU A 662 23.48 34.18 -10.05
C LEU A 662 22.72 35.50 -10.23
N HIS A 663 22.33 35.79 -11.47
CA HIS A 663 21.51 36.97 -11.78
C HIS A 663 20.22 36.98 -10.97
N GLY A 664 20.03 38.05 -10.18
CA GLY A 664 18.82 38.23 -9.37
C GLY A 664 18.84 37.54 -8.02
N CYS A 665 20.01 37.17 -7.49
CA CYS A 665 20.18 36.68 -6.12
C CYS A 665 20.19 37.82 -5.09
N GLU A 666 19.48 37.65 -3.97
CA GLU A 666 19.55 38.50 -2.78
C GLU A 666 20.15 37.75 -1.60
N LEU A 667 21.11 38.35 -0.92
CA LEU A 667 21.71 37.78 0.29
C LEU A 667 20.98 38.30 1.53
N VAL A 668 20.55 37.39 2.37
CA VAL A 668 19.85 37.66 3.63
C VAL A 668 20.64 37.03 4.76
N THR A 669 21.29 37.86 5.57
CA THR A 669 22.11 37.39 6.69
C THR A 669 21.26 37.25 7.95
N ILE A 670 21.36 36.10 8.62
CA ILE A 670 20.76 35.90 9.94
C ILE A 670 21.59 36.67 10.96
N SER A 671 20.94 37.60 11.67
CA SER A 671 21.61 38.34 12.73
C SER A 671 21.92 37.42 13.92
N PRO A 672 23.10 37.56 14.55
CA PRO A 672 23.43 36.83 15.77
C PRO A 672 22.44 37.20 16.87
N PHE A 673 22.24 36.29 17.83
CA PHE A 673 21.36 36.59 18.96
C PHE A 673 21.89 37.79 19.76
N SER A 674 21.01 38.74 20.03
CA SER A 674 21.27 39.82 20.98
C SER A 674 21.43 39.25 22.40
N PRO A 675 22.08 39.99 23.31
CA PRO A 675 22.21 39.57 24.71
C PRO A 675 20.86 39.26 25.38
N TYR A 676 19.79 39.93 24.97
CA TYR A 676 18.43 39.66 25.43
C TYR A 676 17.92 38.31 24.91
N GLU A 677 18.07 38.04 23.61
CA GLU A 677 17.65 36.78 22.97
C GLU A 677 18.43 35.58 23.51
N GLN A 678 19.75 35.73 23.71
CA GLN A 678 20.61 34.72 24.34
C GLN A 678 20.12 34.36 25.75
N SER A 679 19.85 35.40 26.56
CA SER A 679 19.33 35.23 27.93
C SER A 679 17.95 34.58 27.95
N PHE A 680 17.07 34.96 27.02
CA PHE A 680 15.73 34.41 26.88
C PHE A 680 15.76 32.93 26.47
N PHE A 681 16.55 32.58 25.45
CA PHE A 681 16.72 31.21 24.98
C PHE A 681 17.24 30.31 26.11
N LEU A 682 18.35 30.72 26.74
CA LEU A 682 18.97 29.97 27.83
C LEU A 682 17.98 29.71 28.96
N LYS A 683 17.22 30.74 29.39
CA LYS A 683 16.22 30.61 30.45
C LYS A 683 15.11 29.63 30.06
N LYS A 684 14.57 29.75 28.85
CA LYS A 684 13.45 28.91 28.41
C LYS A 684 13.88 27.45 28.25
N TYR A 685 15.06 27.21 27.67
CA TYR A 685 15.60 25.88 27.46
C TYR A 685 16.04 25.21 28.79
N LEU A 686 16.69 25.95 29.70
CA LEU A 686 17.03 25.43 31.04
C LEU A 686 15.79 25.06 31.86
N LYS A 687 14.71 25.85 31.80
CA LYS A 687 13.45 25.52 32.48
C LYS A 687 12.82 24.22 31.99
N GLN A 688 13.00 23.88 30.72
CA GLN A 688 12.54 22.60 30.18
C GLN A 688 13.42 21.45 30.66
N LEU A 689 14.74 21.66 30.73
CA LEU A 689 15.67 20.67 31.24
C LEU A 689 15.57 20.43 32.75
N LEU A 690 15.13 21.44 33.51
CA LEU A 690 15.03 21.48 34.96
C LEU A 690 13.59 21.78 35.37
N LEU A 691 12.74 20.76 35.41
CA LEU A 691 11.35 20.88 35.87
C LEU A 691 11.30 21.34 37.35
N GLY A 692 11.10 22.64 37.61
CA GLY A 692 10.65 23.13 38.92
C GLY A 692 11.51 24.17 39.66
N GLU A 693 12.63 24.66 39.11
CA GLU A 693 13.47 25.65 39.81
C GLU A 693 13.35 27.09 39.25
N ASN A 694 13.26 28.07 40.16
CA ASN A 694 13.27 29.50 39.86
C ASN A 694 14.67 29.94 39.40
N THR A 695 14.94 29.78 38.11
CA THR A 695 16.16 30.27 37.46
C THR A 695 16.19 31.81 37.44
N ASN A 696 17.25 32.38 38.04
CA ASN A 696 17.44 33.81 38.24
C ASN A 696 17.69 34.55 36.90
N ASN A 697 17.16 35.77 36.75
CA ASN A 697 17.09 36.51 35.47
C ASN A 697 18.44 37.01 34.90
N ASP A 698 19.56 36.78 35.60
CA ASP A 698 20.83 37.50 35.35
C ASP A 698 22.04 36.57 35.09
N LEU A 699 21.79 35.29 34.80
CA LEU A 699 22.84 34.27 34.68
C LEU A 699 23.77 34.52 33.49
N PHE A 700 23.19 34.77 32.30
CA PHE A 700 23.97 34.93 31.06
C PHE A 700 24.87 36.18 31.10
N LYS A 701 24.35 37.32 31.58
CA LYS A 701 25.15 38.55 31.79
C LYS A 701 26.35 38.31 32.70
N LYS A 702 26.18 37.51 33.76
CA LYS A 702 27.29 37.15 34.65
C LYS A 702 28.34 36.32 33.92
N ILE A 703 27.96 35.33 33.12
CA ILE A 703 28.89 34.47 32.37
C ILE A 703 29.67 35.27 31.30
N THR A 704 28.99 36.10 30.51
CA THR A 704 29.65 36.92 29.47
C THR A 704 30.66 37.90 30.03
N ASN A 705 30.49 38.33 31.29
CA ASN A 705 31.42 39.25 31.95
C ASN A 705 32.72 38.56 32.43
N PHE A 706 32.73 37.24 32.63
CA PHE A 706 33.90 36.49 33.11
C PHE A 706 34.72 35.85 31.98
N ALA A 707 34.08 35.54 30.84
CA ALA A 707 34.75 34.90 29.72
C ALA A 707 34.38 35.61 28.40
N PRO A 708 35.15 36.64 27.97
CA PRO A 708 34.86 37.41 26.77
C PRO A 708 34.69 36.56 25.50
N ALA A 709 35.40 35.43 25.39
CA ALA A 709 35.27 34.45 24.31
C ALA A 709 33.83 33.91 24.13
N PHE A 710 33.00 33.92 25.18
CA PHE A 710 31.61 33.49 25.11
C PHE A 710 30.71 34.45 24.34
N LYS A 711 31.09 35.73 24.26
CA LYS A 711 30.33 36.71 23.49
C LYS A 711 30.22 36.28 22.02
N ASP A 712 31.31 35.72 21.49
CA ASP A 712 31.40 35.29 20.10
C ASP A 712 30.87 33.86 19.92
N ILE A 713 31.18 32.94 20.85
CA ILE A 713 30.78 31.53 20.80
C ILE A 713 29.26 31.34 21.00
N CYS A 714 28.62 32.08 21.90
CA CYS A 714 27.19 31.93 22.26
C CYS A 714 26.23 32.74 21.36
N SER A 715 26.70 33.20 20.22
CA SER A 715 25.90 33.92 19.23
C SER A 715 24.86 33.05 18.51
N THR A 716 24.99 31.72 18.62
CA THR A 716 24.15 30.73 17.92
C THR A 716 23.30 29.87 18.87
N PRO A 717 22.11 29.40 18.44
CA PRO A 717 21.30 28.46 19.21
C PRO A 717 22.01 27.18 19.62
N LEU A 718 22.79 26.59 18.71
CA LEU A 718 23.50 25.33 18.98
C LEU A 718 24.46 25.49 20.17
N SER A 719 25.24 26.57 20.17
CA SER A 719 26.14 26.86 21.29
C SER A 719 25.37 27.09 22.59
N LEU A 720 24.23 27.77 22.56
CA LEU A 720 23.40 27.99 23.75
C LEU A 720 22.75 26.69 24.28
N GLU A 721 22.40 25.75 23.40
CA GLU A 721 21.95 24.43 23.78
C GLU A 721 23.07 23.65 24.50
N MET A 722 24.28 23.67 23.95
CA MET A 722 25.47 23.07 24.57
C MET A 722 25.76 23.69 25.94
N VAL A 723 25.72 25.01 26.06
CA VAL A 723 25.88 25.74 27.33
C VAL A 723 24.80 25.34 28.35
N SER A 724 23.55 25.21 27.90
CA SER A 724 22.44 24.81 28.77
C SER A 724 22.65 23.42 29.36
N LYS A 725 23.13 22.46 28.55
CA LYS A 725 23.50 21.13 29.03
C LYS A 725 24.69 21.16 29.99
N ILE A 726 25.67 22.02 29.74
CA ILE A 726 26.81 22.21 30.66
C ILE A 726 26.33 22.69 32.04
N PHE A 727 25.39 23.65 32.09
CA PHE A 727 24.81 24.10 33.36
C PHE A 727 23.98 23.01 34.03
N LYS A 728 23.19 22.26 33.28
CA LYS A 728 22.41 21.14 33.83
C LYS A 728 23.32 20.13 34.54
N ASN A 729 24.42 19.71 33.90
CA ASN A 729 25.38 18.77 34.50
C ASN A 729 26.02 19.33 35.78
N LYS A 730 26.34 20.63 35.80
CA LYS A 730 26.87 21.31 36.99
C LYS A 730 25.86 21.34 38.14
N ILE A 731 24.60 21.66 37.85
CA ILE A 731 23.51 21.64 38.83
C ILE A 731 23.32 20.23 39.39
N SER A 732 23.31 19.20 38.55
CA SER A 732 23.19 17.81 39.02
C SER A 732 24.35 17.36 39.91
N LYS A 733 25.53 17.99 39.78
CA LYS A 733 26.71 17.74 40.64
C LYS A 733 26.72 18.56 41.94
N GLY A 734 25.67 19.36 42.20
CA GLY A 734 25.55 20.17 43.42
C GLY A 734 26.37 21.47 43.40
N ASP A 735 26.89 21.88 42.24
CA ASP A 735 27.66 23.12 42.12
C ASP A 735 26.75 24.35 42.31
N SER A 736 27.21 25.31 43.13
CA SER A 736 26.48 26.57 43.33
C SER A 736 26.42 27.41 42.06
N ILE A 737 25.36 28.20 41.87
CA ILE A 737 25.19 29.08 40.68
C ILE A 737 26.39 30.04 40.48
N GLY A 738 27.09 30.42 41.56
CA GLY A 738 28.29 31.26 41.50
C GLY A 738 29.55 30.57 40.96
N SER A 739 29.57 29.23 40.85
CA SER A 739 30.69 28.49 40.24
C SER A 739 30.49 28.16 38.76
N PHE A 740 29.37 28.58 38.15
CA PHE A 740 29.11 28.33 36.73
C PHE A 740 30.05 29.09 35.80
N SER A 741 30.53 30.28 36.19
CA SER A 741 31.59 30.97 35.44
C SER A 741 32.88 30.15 35.40
N LYS A 742 33.23 29.50 36.51
CA LYS A 742 34.45 28.67 36.62
C LYS A 742 34.47 27.45 35.71
N ALA A 743 33.29 27.00 35.23
CA ALA A 743 33.22 25.91 34.27
C ALA A 743 33.92 26.26 32.93
N PHE A 744 34.17 27.55 32.71
CA PHE A 744 34.64 28.09 31.44
C PHE A 744 35.95 28.88 31.54
N ASP A 745 36.56 28.99 32.72
CA ASP A 745 37.84 29.71 32.92
C ASP A 745 38.96 29.20 31.99
N ASN A 746 38.87 27.94 31.56
CA ASN A 746 39.83 27.24 30.72
C ASN A 746 39.33 27.03 29.28
N VAL A 747 38.36 27.83 28.80
CA VAL A 747 37.89 27.80 27.40
C VAL A 747 38.51 28.97 26.66
N THR A 748 39.49 28.67 25.80
CA THR A 748 40.23 29.69 25.06
C THR A 748 39.68 29.90 23.65
N ASN A 749 39.18 28.84 23.02
CA ASN A 749 38.58 28.88 21.69
C ASN A 749 37.42 27.88 21.51
N ILE A 750 36.89 27.77 20.29
CA ILE A 750 35.75 26.88 19.96
C ILE A 750 36.08 25.39 20.10
N TYR A 751 37.33 24.98 19.89
CA TYR A 751 37.75 23.58 20.10
C TYR A 751 37.67 23.20 21.59
N ASP A 752 38.18 24.05 22.48
CA ASP A 752 38.03 23.87 23.94
C ASP A 752 36.56 23.80 24.35
N PHE A 753 35.71 24.63 23.74
CA PHE A 753 34.27 24.63 24.02
C PHE A 753 33.60 23.29 23.67
N TYR A 754 33.92 22.71 22.50
CA TYR A 754 33.43 21.39 22.11
C TYR A 754 33.97 20.30 23.03
N ASN A 755 35.26 20.37 23.41
CA ASN A 755 35.85 19.46 24.40
C ASN A 755 35.11 19.52 25.74
N ARG A 756 34.75 20.71 26.23
CA ARG A 756 33.96 20.85 27.46
C ARG A 756 32.60 20.21 27.33
N TYR A 757 31.92 20.40 26.20
CA TYR A 757 30.64 19.75 25.95
C TYR A 757 30.74 18.22 25.88
N LEU A 758 31.79 17.68 25.24
CA LEU A 758 32.04 16.23 25.22
C LEU A 758 32.32 15.67 26.62
N GLN A 759 33.01 16.41 27.49
CA GLN A 759 33.15 16.00 28.89
C GLN A 759 31.80 15.91 29.60
N VAL A 760 30.84 16.77 29.27
CA VAL A 760 29.48 16.70 29.83
C VAL A 760 28.73 15.47 29.34
N ILE A 761 28.79 15.16 28.05
CA ILE A 761 28.18 13.93 27.51
C ILE A 761 28.80 12.69 28.17
N LYS A 762 30.12 12.72 28.36
CA LYS A 762 30.86 11.66 29.04
C LYS A 762 30.44 11.52 30.50
N ASP A 763 30.27 12.62 31.22
CA ASP A 763 29.78 12.62 32.60
C ASP A 763 28.37 12.01 32.71
N GLU A 764 27.45 12.40 31.81
CA GLU A 764 26.07 11.87 31.77
C GLU A 764 26.06 10.36 31.50
N PHE A 765 26.98 9.87 30.67
CA PHE A 765 27.11 8.44 30.35
C PHE A 765 27.70 7.61 31.51
N LEU A 766 28.54 8.20 32.35
CA LEU A 766 29.44 7.42 33.22
C LEU A 766 28.84 6.87 34.51
N GLN A 767 27.71 7.38 35.05
CA GLN A 767 27.09 6.95 36.33
C GLN A 767 28.10 6.40 37.38
N ASP A 768 29.25 7.07 37.55
CA ASP A 768 30.39 6.73 38.42
C ASP A 768 31.24 5.45 38.16
N ASP A 769 31.10 4.69 37.06
CA ASP A 769 31.95 3.51 36.78
C ASP A 769 33.14 3.79 35.84
N LYS A 770 34.36 3.68 36.40
CA LYS A 770 35.66 3.90 35.72
C LYS A 770 35.89 3.01 34.50
N ARG A 771 35.28 1.80 34.42
CA ARG A 771 35.45 0.89 33.28
C ARG A 771 34.78 1.43 32.01
N PHE A 772 33.64 2.11 32.15
CA PHE A 772 32.95 2.74 31.04
C PHE A 772 33.71 3.93 30.46
N ARG A 773 34.64 4.52 31.22
CA ARG A 773 35.45 5.66 30.75
C ARG A 773 36.41 5.27 29.63
N ILE A 774 37.06 4.12 29.76
CA ILE A 774 37.97 3.59 28.73
C ILE A 774 37.17 3.19 27.49
N VAL A 775 35.99 2.60 27.68
CA VAL A 775 35.09 2.23 26.58
C VAL A 775 34.60 3.48 25.84
N PHE A 776 34.18 4.53 26.55
CA PHE A 776 33.75 5.80 25.96
C PHE A 776 34.81 6.39 25.03
N ASP A 777 36.05 6.54 25.51
CA ASP A 777 37.11 7.16 24.72
C ASP A 777 37.61 6.25 23.59
N ARG A 778 37.85 4.95 23.86
CA ARG A 778 38.48 4.03 22.89
C ARG A 778 37.51 3.47 21.86
N TYR A 779 36.25 3.28 22.23
CA TYR A 779 35.26 2.68 21.35
C TYR A 779 34.34 3.74 20.75
N TYR A 780 33.66 4.52 21.59
CA TYR A 780 32.62 5.43 21.11
C TYR A 780 33.19 6.67 20.40
N ILE A 781 34.11 7.42 21.03
CA ILE A 781 34.72 8.61 20.42
C ILE A 781 35.52 8.24 19.17
N GLU A 782 36.32 7.17 19.23
CA GLU A 782 37.08 6.69 18.06
C GLU A 782 36.15 6.28 16.91
N SER A 783 35.00 5.65 17.21
CA SER A 783 34.01 5.30 16.17
C SER A 783 33.37 6.55 15.55
N LEU A 784 33.07 7.58 16.34
CA LEU A 784 32.57 8.86 15.83
C LEU A 784 33.60 9.56 14.93
N LYS A 785 34.88 9.55 15.32
CA LYS A 785 36.00 10.04 14.50
C LYS A 785 36.10 9.34 13.16
N LYS A 786 36.09 7.99 13.16
CA LYS A 786 36.13 7.18 11.94
C LYS A 786 34.92 7.44 11.06
N PHE A 787 33.73 7.52 11.65
CA PHE A 787 32.49 7.79 10.92
C PHE A 787 32.47 9.18 10.27
N ALA A 788 32.95 10.20 10.98
CA ALA A 788 33.09 11.55 10.44
C ALA A 788 34.04 11.60 9.24
N ALA A 789 35.22 10.97 9.37
CA ALA A 789 36.18 10.89 8.28
C ALA A 789 35.62 10.12 7.07
N LYS A 790 34.96 8.99 7.30
CA LYS A 790 34.30 8.19 6.24
C LYS A 790 33.27 9.01 5.47
N ASN A 791 32.45 9.82 6.15
CA ASN A 791 31.44 10.63 5.49
C ASN A 791 32.06 11.80 4.69
N LEU A 792 32.99 12.55 5.29
CA LEU A 792 33.59 13.73 4.65
C LEU A 792 34.61 13.41 3.55
N PHE A 793 35.40 12.33 3.73
CA PHE A 793 36.49 11.95 2.82
C PHE A 793 36.15 10.72 1.96
N SER A 794 34.88 10.39 1.82
CA SER A 794 34.37 9.27 1.00
C SER A 794 34.90 9.27 -0.45
N ASN A 795 35.09 10.45 -1.03
CA ASN A 795 35.64 10.62 -2.38
C ASN A 795 37.15 10.33 -2.49
N PHE A 796 37.84 10.11 -1.36
CA PHE A 796 39.28 9.85 -1.30
C PHE A 796 39.59 8.56 -0.52
N PRO A 797 39.31 7.37 -1.09
CA PRO A 797 39.57 6.08 -0.44
C PRO A 797 41.03 5.92 0.04
N ASP A 798 42.00 6.44 -0.72
CA ASP A 798 43.41 6.43 -0.33
C ASP A 798 43.66 7.19 0.99
N LEU A 799 42.99 8.35 1.17
CA LEU A 799 43.12 9.14 2.39
C LEU A 799 42.48 8.41 3.57
N LEU A 800 41.31 7.79 3.36
CA LEU A 800 40.68 6.95 4.39
C LEU A 800 41.58 5.79 4.82
N GLY A 801 42.20 5.11 3.85
CA GLY A 801 43.19 4.06 4.12
C GLY A 801 44.36 4.54 4.97
N LEU A 802 44.92 5.72 4.65
CA LEU A 802 46.00 6.35 5.42
C LEU A 802 45.56 6.79 6.83
N LEU A 803 44.29 7.15 7.00
CA LEU A 803 43.70 7.48 8.31
C LEU A 803 43.28 6.23 9.11
N ASN A 804 43.49 5.02 8.57
CA ASN A 804 43.05 3.75 9.13
C ASN A 804 41.51 3.70 9.35
N VAL A 805 40.78 4.16 8.33
CA VAL A 805 39.32 4.16 8.27
C VAL A 805 38.90 3.30 7.07
N ASP A 806 38.06 2.30 7.32
CA ASP A 806 37.44 1.51 6.26
C ASP A 806 36.42 2.39 5.51
N ALA A 807 36.45 2.40 4.18
CA ALA A 807 35.46 3.11 3.37
C ALA A 807 34.03 2.58 3.60
N ASN A 808 33.92 1.29 3.98
CA ASN A 808 32.68 0.63 4.33
C ASN A 808 32.41 0.64 5.84
N PHE A 809 33.07 1.51 6.61
CA PHE A 809 32.86 1.59 8.06
C PHE A 809 31.39 1.86 8.40
N GLU A 810 30.80 0.93 9.16
CA GLU A 810 29.46 1.04 9.72
C GLU A 810 29.54 1.39 11.20
N ILE A 811 28.71 2.33 11.62
CA ILE A 811 28.63 2.75 13.01
C ILE A 811 27.54 1.96 13.73
N SER A 812 27.86 1.45 14.93
CA SER A 812 26.95 0.61 15.70
C SER A 812 25.79 1.42 16.32
N GLU A 813 24.61 0.81 16.44
CA GLU A 813 23.38 1.45 16.92
C GLU A 813 23.50 1.93 18.38
N ASP A 814 24.29 1.26 19.21
CA ASP A 814 24.55 1.63 20.61
C ASP A 814 25.16 3.03 20.75
N ILE A 815 25.83 3.54 19.71
CA ILE A 815 26.43 4.88 19.70
C ILE A 815 25.36 5.98 19.72
N LEU A 816 24.11 5.69 19.31
CA LEU A 816 22.98 6.63 19.43
C LEU A 816 22.74 7.08 20.89
N ILE A 817 23.10 6.25 21.88
CA ILE A 817 22.92 6.55 23.31
C ILE A 817 23.70 7.81 23.71
N ILE A 818 24.78 8.14 23.00
CA ILE A 818 25.60 9.33 23.25
C ILE A 818 24.87 10.63 22.85
N GLY A 819 23.87 10.55 21.98
CA GLY A 819 23.07 11.71 21.57
C GLY A 819 23.80 12.67 20.62
N LEU A 820 24.89 12.23 19.97
CA LEU A 820 25.59 12.97 18.91
C LEU A 820 25.23 12.49 17.50
N LEU A 821 24.47 11.39 17.41
CA LEU A 821 23.94 10.84 16.17
C LEU A 821 22.41 10.75 16.22
N LYS A 822 21.77 10.78 15.05
CA LYS A 822 20.34 10.56 14.84
C LYS A 822 20.11 9.53 13.74
N LYS A 823 18.98 8.82 13.79
CA LYS A 823 18.52 7.98 12.68
C LYS A 823 18.05 8.86 11.52
N SER A 824 18.33 8.41 10.31
CA SER A 824 17.92 8.98 9.04
C SER A 824 17.46 7.86 8.11
N ASP A 825 16.79 8.21 7.01
CA ASP A 825 16.24 7.22 6.06
C ASP A 825 17.32 6.29 5.45
N GLU A 826 18.60 6.72 5.48
CA GLU A 826 19.77 6.01 4.93
C GLU A 826 20.73 5.47 6.02
N GLY A 827 20.32 5.45 7.29
CA GLY A 827 21.15 4.99 8.41
C GLY A 827 21.35 6.06 9.48
N TYR A 828 22.60 6.44 9.76
CA TYR A 828 22.94 7.37 10.84
C TYR A 828 23.53 8.68 10.32
N ALA A 829 23.19 9.80 10.96
CA ALA A 829 23.76 11.11 10.69
C ALA A 829 24.13 11.82 11.99
N PHE A 830 25.12 12.71 11.95
CA PHE A 830 25.40 13.58 13.09
C PHE A 830 24.19 14.48 13.39
N VAL A 831 23.97 14.79 14.68
CA VAL A 831 22.91 15.72 15.09
C VAL A 831 23.10 17.11 14.49
N HIS A 832 24.35 17.51 14.25
CA HIS A 832 24.74 18.74 13.56
C HIS A 832 26.08 18.54 12.82
N LYS A 833 26.22 19.17 11.64
CA LYS A 833 27.40 19.01 10.76
C LYS A 833 28.72 19.42 11.41
N THR A 834 28.70 20.41 12.31
CA THR A 834 29.91 20.84 13.05
C THR A 834 30.50 19.75 13.95
N PHE A 835 29.72 18.78 14.44
CA PHE A 835 30.28 17.64 15.19
C PHE A 835 31.05 16.70 14.26
N GLU A 836 30.56 16.49 13.04
CA GLU A 836 31.27 15.72 12.01
C GLU A 836 32.60 16.41 11.67
N GLU A 837 32.59 17.73 11.43
CA GLU A 837 33.79 18.51 11.14
C GLU A 837 34.79 18.50 12.31
N TYR A 838 34.30 18.68 13.54
CA TYR A 838 35.09 18.60 14.76
C TYR A 838 35.81 17.25 14.88
N PHE A 839 35.07 16.14 14.75
CA PHE A 839 35.64 14.80 14.92
C PHE A 839 36.61 14.43 13.79
N ALA A 840 36.35 14.91 12.57
CA ALA A 840 37.28 14.74 11.47
C ALA A 840 38.58 15.53 11.70
N ALA A 841 38.50 16.77 12.15
CA ALA A 841 39.67 17.58 12.50
C ALA A 841 40.49 16.94 13.63
N GLU A 842 39.81 16.43 14.67
CA GLU A 842 40.45 15.73 15.78
C GLU A 842 41.14 14.43 15.32
N LEU A 843 40.52 13.66 14.42
CA LEU A 843 41.13 12.46 13.85
C LEU A 843 42.37 12.82 13.02
N LEU A 844 42.29 13.86 12.18
CA LEU A 844 43.43 14.32 11.40
C LEU A 844 44.60 14.67 12.31
N TRP A 845 44.36 15.45 13.36
CA TRP A 845 45.40 15.81 14.32
C TRP A 845 45.97 14.58 15.03
N ASP A 846 45.11 13.68 15.51
CA ASP A 846 45.53 12.44 16.17
C ASP A 846 46.41 11.58 15.27
N ARG A 847 46.11 11.49 13.96
CA ARG A 847 46.87 10.70 13.01
C ARG A 847 48.18 11.37 12.61
N LEU A 848 48.19 12.70 12.45
CA LEU A 848 49.38 13.46 12.10
C LEU A 848 50.41 13.51 13.24
N TYR A 849 49.95 13.61 14.49
CA TYR A 849 50.81 13.73 15.66
C TYR A 849 51.17 12.36 16.28
N LYS A 850 50.21 11.44 16.44
CA LYS A 850 50.42 10.20 17.24
C LYS A 850 50.91 8.99 16.44
N GLN A 851 50.83 8.99 15.11
CA GLN A 851 51.37 7.91 14.28
C GLN A 851 52.72 8.32 13.71
N LYS A 852 53.72 7.41 13.77
CA LYS A 852 55.06 7.62 13.19
C LYS A 852 54.92 8.24 11.81
N HIS A 853 55.43 9.46 11.65
CA HIS A 853 55.12 10.37 10.55
C HIS A 853 55.22 9.68 9.19
N ASN A 854 54.05 9.41 8.60
CA ASN A 854 53.97 8.85 7.26
C ASN A 854 53.95 10.00 6.26
N HIS A 855 55.02 10.13 5.46
CA HIS A 855 55.12 11.16 4.44
C HIS A 855 53.91 11.15 3.48
N ASP A 856 53.37 9.98 3.14
CA ASP A 856 52.22 9.88 2.25
C ASP A 856 50.95 10.48 2.89
N LEU A 857 50.76 10.29 4.20
CA LEU A 857 49.65 10.88 4.94
C LEU A 857 49.79 12.42 4.98
N LEU A 858 50.98 12.94 5.32
CA LEU A 858 51.26 14.38 5.36
C LEU A 858 50.94 15.05 4.01
N LEU A 859 51.49 14.49 2.93
CA LEU A 859 51.29 15.01 1.58
C LEU A 859 49.83 14.89 1.12
N LYS A 860 49.13 13.80 1.46
CA LYS A 860 47.73 13.61 1.07
C LYS A 860 46.80 14.54 1.85
N VAL A 861 47.05 14.79 3.14
CA VAL A 861 46.29 15.77 3.94
C VAL A 861 46.50 17.17 3.39
N LEU A 862 47.74 17.55 3.08
CA LEU A 862 48.04 18.82 2.43
C LEU A 862 47.31 18.95 1.09
N ASP A 863 47.42 17.97 0.21
CA ASP A 863 46.81 18.01 -1.14
C ASP A 863 45.28 17.98 -1.13
N LYS A 864 44.69 17.08 -0.33
CA LYS A 864 43.26 16.75 -0.40
C LYS A 864 42.41 17.46 0.63
N VAL A 865 42.98 17.88 1.76
CA VAL A 865 42.21 18.53 2.83
C VAL A 865 42.55 20.01 2.91
N PHE A 866 43.82 20.38 3.07
CA PHE A 866 44.23 21.77 3.21
C PHE A 866 44.12 22.54 1.89
N LEU A 867 44.54 21.92 0.79
CA LEU A 867 44.50 22.49 -0.55
C LEU A 867 43.40 21.91 -1.43
N GLY A 868 42.55 21.04 -0.88
CA GLY A 868 41.57 20.22 -1.58
C GLY A 868 40.59 21.03 -2.41
N GLY A 869 40.98 21.38 -3.65
CA GLY A 869 40.23 22.25 -4.54
C GLY A 869 40.99 23.02 -5.62
N LEU A 870 42.30 22.82 -5.78
CA LEU A 870 43.09 23.40 -6.87
C LEU A 870 42.84 22.69 -8.21
N TYR A 871 41.76 23.03 -8.91
CA TYR A 871 41.59 22.74 -10.34
C TYR A 871 41.22 24.04 -11.08
N GLY A 872 42.22 24.72 -11.65
CA GLY A 872 42.06 25.96 -12.43
C GLY A 872 42.11 27.26 -11.61
N LEU A 873 41.58 28.34 -12.19
CA LEU A 873 41.58 29.72 -11.65
C LEU A 873 40.59 29.96 -10.47
N TYR A 874 39.83 28.94 -10.04
CA TYR A 874 38.79 29.07 -9.01
C TYR A 874 39.01 28.10 -7.85
N PHE A 875 39.14 28.64 -6.64
CA PHE A 875 39.40 27.88 -5.41
C PHE A 875 38.13 27.20 -4.87
N LYS A 876 38.23 25.89 -4.60
CA LYS A 876 37.20 25.11 -3.88
C LYS A 876 37.71 24.82 -2.45
N PHE A 877 37.37 25.62 -1.43
CA PHE A 877 37.69 25.26 -0.03
C PHE A 877 36.65 24.27 0.50
N THR A 878 36.75 23.04 -0.01
CA THR A 878 35.80 21.94 0.18
C THR A 878 35.62 21.56 1.66
N TYR A 879 36.66 21.70 2.48
CA TYR A 879 36.68 21.25 3.87
C TYR A 879 36.82 22.38 4.89
N ARG A 880 36.31 23.58 4.58
CA ARG A 880 36.52 24.79 5.41
C ARG A 880 36.18 24.59 6.89
N GLY A 881 35.05 23.94 7.23
CA GLY A 881 34.70 23.67 8.62
C GLY A 881 35.70 22.76 9.36
N VAL A 882 36.32 21.79 8.67
CA VAL A 882 37.39 20.96 9.23
C VAL A 882 38.64 21.80 9.46
N LEU A 883 39.00 22.68 8.52
CA LEU A 883 40.14 23.59 8.65
C LEU A 883 39.95 24.58 9.81
N ASP A 884 38.73 25.11 9.98
CA ASP A 884 38.39 26.02 11.07
C ASP A 884 38.63 25.34 12.43
N PHE A 885 38.22 24.08 12.62
CA PHE A 885 38.52 23.34 13.84
C PHE A 885 40.00 22.96 13.96
N PHE A 886 40.64 22.55 12.86
CA PHE A 886 42.03 22.13 12.86
C PHE A 886 42.99 23.29 13.21
N GLU A 887 42.74 24.48 12.66
CA GLU A 887 43.45 25.71 13.03
C GLU A 887 43.36 25.99 14.54
N LYS A 888 42.18 25.78 15.14
CA LYS A 888 41.96 25.96 16.58
C LYS A 888 42.58 24.88 17.45
N ILE A 889 42.74 23.67 16.93
CA ILE A 889 43.54 22.62 17.58
C ILE A 889 45.01 23.03 17.61
N LEU A 890 45.55 23.53 16.49
CA LEU A 890 46.94 23.97 16.41
C LEU A 890 47.23 25.19 17.28
N GLU A 891 46.31 26.15 17.36
CA GLU A 891 46.42 27.32 18.24
C GLU A 891 46.74 26.93 19.69
N ILE A 892 46.19 25.82 20.18
CA ILE A 892 46.41 25.33 21.56
C ILE A 892 47.68 24.47 21.67
N ASN A 893 48.02 23.68 20.64
CA ASN A 893 49.12 22.71 20.68
C ASN A 893 50.44 23.25 20.08
N GLN A 894 50.77 24.53 20.31
CA GLN A 894 51.94 25.17 19.69
C GLN A 894 53.27 24.44 19.90
N ASN A 895 53.45 23.79 21.05
CA ASN A 895 54.69 23.08 21.38
C ASN A 895 54.88 21.81 20.53
N ASP A 896 53.80 21.22 20.04
CA ASP A 896 53.79 19.98 19.26
C ASP A 896 53.90 20.25 17.74
N ILE A 897 53.69 21.49 17.30
CA ILE A 897 53.74 21.89 15.88
C ILE A 897 55.14 21.69 15.30
N SER A 898 56.20 21.97 16.06
CA SER A 898 57.58 21.90 15.55
C SER A 898 58.00 20.50 15.12
N GLU A 899 57.55 19.46 15.85
CA GLU A 899 57.87 18.06 15.53
C GLU A 899 57.25 17.65 14.19
N VAL A 900 55.95 17.89 14.02
CA VAL A 900 55.23 17.58 12.78
C VAL A 900 55.73 18.44 11.61
N SER A 901 56.17 19.68 11.88
CA SER A 901 56.70 20.59 10.85
C SER A 901 58.03 20.11 10.25
N ILE A 902 58.92 19.52 11.06
CA ILE A 902 60.18 18.92 10.58
C ILE A 902 59.87 17.79 9.57
N GLU A 903 58.82 17.03 9.83
CA GLU A 903 58.40 15.90 9.01
C GLU A 903 57.72 16.36 7.72
N TYR A 904 56.94 17.45 7.77
CA TYR A 904 56.48 18.14 6.56
C TYR A 904 57.66 18.61 5.71
N ASN A 905 58.70 19.22 6.29
CA ASN A 905 59.88 19.63 5.54
C ASN A 905 60.58 18.45 4.84
N SER A 906 60.74 17.32 5.55
CA SER A 906 61.27 16.07 4.99
C SER A 906 60.42 15.55 3.83
N ALA A 907 59.10 15.48 4.01
CA ALA A 907 58.16 14.99 3.00
C ALA A 907 58.10 15.88 1.75
N LEU A 908 57.99 17.21 1.93
CA LEU A 908 57.93 18.20 0.85
C LEU A 908 59.23 18.25 0.04
N THR A 909 60.38 18.13 0.71
CA THR A 909 61.69 18.10 0.04
C THR A 909 61.84 16.85 -0.81
N LYS A 910 61.38 15.69 -0.31
CA LYS A 910 61.45 14.42 -1.03
C LYS A 910 60.70 14.42 -2.36
N VAL A 911 59.55 15.11 -2.43
CA VAL A 911 58.71 15.17 -3.64
C VAL A 911 58.91 16.44 -4.46
N ASN A 912 59.80 17.34 -4.03
CA ASN A 912 59.96 18.68 -4.59
C ASN A 912 58.60 19.37 -4.82
N TRP A 913 57.84 19.56 -3.73
CA TRP A 913 56.50 20.13 -3.80
C TRP A 913 56.50 21.53 -4.43
N GLU A 914 55.61 21.78 -5.39
CA GLU A 914 55.56 23.04 -6.15
C GLU A 914 54.16 23.70 -6.13
N LYS A 915 53.16 23.09 -5.50
CA LYS A 915 51.80 23.66 -5.43
C LYS A 915 51.78 24.83 -4.45
N ASP A 916 51.14 25.92 -4.86
CA ASP A 916 51.02 27.13 -4.08
C ASP A 916 50.09 26.94 -2.87
N ILE A 917 50.56 27.37 -1.70
CA ILE A 917 49.82 27.33 -0.43
C ILE A 917 49.41 28.72 0.07
N SER A 918 49.72 29.78 -0.69
CA SER A 918 49.44 31.19 -0.35
C SER A 918 47.99 31.46 0.06
N HIS A 919 47.03 30.71 -0.50
CA HIS A 919 45.61 30.84 -0.17
C HIS A 919 45.28 30.53 1.29
N LEU A 920 46.02 29.65 1.96
CA LEU A 920 45.83 29.44 3.40
C LEU A 920 46.11 30.73 4.19
N CYS A 921 47.05 31.56 3.73
CA CYS A 921 47.31 32.87 4.29
C CYS A 921 46.17 33.86 4.00
N ASP A 922 45.62 33.85 2.77
CA ASP A 922 44.52 34.74 2.38
C ASP A 922 43.23 34.50 3.20
N TYR A 923 43.04 33.27 3.72
CA TYR A 923 41.93 32.89 4.61
C TYR A 923 42.29 32.87 6.10
N ASN A 924 43.45 33.42 6.50
CA ASN A 924 43.91 33.51 7.89
C ASN A 924 44.13 32.16 8.62
N TYR A 925 44.48 31.08 7.90
CA TYR A 925 44.88 29.79 8.49
C TYR A 925 46.37 29.80 8.88
N PHE A 926 46.71 30.70 9.81
CA PHE A 926 48.08 30.99 10.20
C PHE A 926 48.80 29.77 10.80
N PHE A 927 48.16 29.03 11.69
CA PHE A 927 48.78 27.90 12.37
C PHE A 927 48.95 26.69 11.45
N ILE A 928 48.03 26.47 10.51
CA ILE A 928 48.20 25.47 9.45
C ILE A 928 49.41 25.83 8.57
N VAL A 929 49.54 27.09 8.16
CA VAL A 929 50.71 27.55 7.39
C VAL A 929 51.99 27.35 8.20
N LYS A 930 51.97 27.68 9.50
CA LYS A 930 53.09 27.45 10.41
C LYS A 930 53.47 25.98 10.47
N LEU A 931 52.50 25.08 10.67
CA LEU A 931 52.72 23.63 10.67
C LEU A 931 53.46 23.15 9.41
N ILE A 932 53.12 23.67 8.23
CA ILE A 932 53.70 23.27 6.96
C ILE A 932 55.11 23.87 6.76
N LEU A 933 55.33 25.12 7.19
CA LEU A 933 56.47 25.92 6.74
C LEU A 933 57.54 26.23 7.79
N ASP A 934 57.28 26.06 9.08
CA ASP A 934 58.19 26.49 10.18
C ASP A 934 59.65 26.03 9.95
N ASN A 935 59.83 24.84 9.39
CA ASN A 935 61.14 24.24 9.12
C ASN A 935 61.43 24.04 7.61
N TYR A 936 60.59 24.55 6.71
CA TYR A 936 60.73 24.31 5.27
C TYR A 936 61.67 25.31 4.59
N THR A 937 62.82 24.81 4.12
CA THR A 937 63.92 25.65 3.59
C THR A 937 63.66 26.25 2.20
N LYS A 938 62.68 25.73 1.45
CA LYS A 938 62.28 26.23 0.11
C LYS A 938 60.93 26.95 0.12
N SER A 939 60.58 27.61 1.23
CA SER A 939 59.26 28.26 1.40
C SER A 939 58.92 29.27 0.30
N HIS A 940 59.90 29.93 -0.30
CA HIS A 940 59.72 30.84 -1.44
C HIS A 940 59.19 30.17 -2.73
N ASP A 941 59.41 28.87 -2.92
CA ASP A 941 58.99 28.15 -4.12
C ASP A 941 57.48 27.82 -4.11
N ILE A 942 56.88 27.78 -2.92
CA ILE A 942 55.49 27.34 -2.69
C ILE A 942 54.58 28.40 -2.06
N LEU A 943 55.13 29.56 -1.66
CA LEU A 943 54.36 30.73 -1.22
C LEU A 943 54.42 31.85 -2.26
N LYS A 944 53.51 31.85 -3.23
CA LYS A 944 53.46 32.89 -4.28
C LYS A 944 52.58 34.06 -3.81
N LEU A 945 53.05 34.78 -2.80
CA LEU A 945 52.32 35.85 -2.10
C LEU A 945 52.04 37.06 -3.02
N ASN A 946 50.81 37.58 -2.98
CA ASN A 946 50.47 38.91 -3.50
C ASN A 946 50.79 40.00 -2.47
N LEU A 947 50.85 41.28 -2.88
CA LEU A 947 51.26 42.45 -2.07
C LEU A 947 50.57 42.58 -0.69
N PHE A 948 49.37 42.02 -0.49
CA PHE A 948 48.67 42.00 0.80
C PHE A 948 49.19 40.92 1.77
N SER A 949 49.56 39.75 1.23
CA SER A 949 49.99 38.56 1.96
C SER A 949 51.45 38.70 2.49
N VAL A 950 52.20 39.69 1.98
CA VAL A 950 53.56 40.07 2.44
C VAL A 950 53.57 40.60 3.89
N ARG A 951 52.50 41.26 4.36
CA ARG A 951 52.41 41.77 5.74
C ARG A 951 52.28 40.66 6.79
N LEU A 952 51.63 39.56 6.45
CA LEU A 952 51.47 38.38 7.32
C LEU A 952 52.77 37.56 7.38
N TYR A 953 53.47 37.42 6.25
CA TYR A 953 54.80 36.78 6.21
C TYR A 953 55.85 37.58 7.00
N HIS A 954 55.76 38.91 7.01
CA HIS A 954 56.67 39.74 7.81
C HIS A 954 56.51 39.55 9.33
N SER A 955 55.33 39.15 9.80
CA SER A 955 55.09 38.73 11.21
C SER A 955 55.56 37.29 11.50
N PHE A 956 55.93 36.53 10.46
CA PHE A 956 56.48 35.16 10.56
C PHE A 956 58.01 35.17 10.64
N CYS A 957 58.66 36.20 10.09
CA CYS A 957 60.12 36.35 10.07
C CYS A 957 60.71 37.22 11.21
N ILE A 958 59.88 37.69 12.14
CA ILE A 958 60.27 38.38 13.39
C ILE A 958 59.77 37.54 14.55
#